data_AF-A0AAW2T7X2-F1
#
_entry.id   AF-A0AAW2T7X2-F1
#
_cell.length_a   1.000
_cell.length_b   1.000
_cell.length_c   1.000
_cell.angle_alpha   90.00
_cell.angle_beta   90.00
_cell.angle_gamma   90.00
#
_symmetry.space_group_name_H-M   'P 1'
#
loop_
_entity.id
_entity.type
_entity.pdbx_description
1 polymer ?
#
loop_
_entity_poly.entity_id
_entity_poly.type
_entity_poly.pdbx_seq_one_letter_code
_entity_poly.pdbx_strand_id
1 'polypeptide(L)'
;MGIPAFYRWLLERYPLSVVDVVEDSPAFANGIKIPVDTTMPNPNGFEFDNLYLDMNGIIHPCFHPENLPSPKSYDEVFTAVFKYIDRIFSLIRPRKLLYMAIDGVAPRAKMNQQRARRFRAAKDAADEASLLEKQRGAPGEKGGASVSTGLDSNVITPGTAFMELLSSALQYYVHLRMNHDPGWKGIKVILSDASVPGEGEHKIMSYIRLQRNLPGFDPNTRHCLYGLDADLIMLALATHEVHFSVLREDVQRAPPSKRRKIHKTAEGGKSKPSKDPDQDLEDFISKQKFQFVNVWVLRDYLAESLRIPDPTVKFDLQTYLMFLQLIDDFVFMCLFVGNDFLPHVPSLEISEGAIDLLMDVYKREFVRMGGYLTDASQVNLERVEHFVQTLASHENAIFRKRRQEQTASEIHARHSSAKMNSRWKRSQSSPNHLNSEAKFPVDKVNLGEDGWKERYYTEKFEVQTDDDRDRAQKHAVLKYVEGICWVMHYYYEGVCSWQWFYPYHYAPFASDFRGLDQLKIDFVLGQPFKPFDQLMGVLPAASAQALPLLYRNLMTDPSSPILDFYPTEFELDLNGRKQAWKAVCRLPFIEEERLLTEIAKVEHTLTDEERRRNTLGLDKLFVHLSHPLAAKLFTFFERNKDHPKLHKAKVKTKINPKFRIKARDKRQIRDQALMFCHFSLNSVP
;
A
#
# COMPACT_ATOMS: atom_id res chain seq x y z
N MET A 1 6.67 6.82 -0.42
CA MET A 1 6.29 7.73 -1.52
C MET A 1 4.89 8.28 -1.29
N GLY A 2 4.59 9.52 -1.67
CA GLY A 2 3.20 9.98 -1.66
C GLY A 2 2.49 9.48 -2.90
N ILE A 3 1.61 8.48 -2.78
CA ILE A 3 0.76 7.98 -3.89
C ILE A 3 0.14 9.15 -4.70
N PRO A 4 -0.41 10.21 -4.06
CA PRO A 4 -0.98 11.34 -4.80
C PRO A 4 0.06 12.23 -5.49
N ALA A 5 1.31 12.25 -5.00
CA ALA A 5 2.37 13.09 -5.56
C ALA A 5 2.94 12.48 -6.85
N PHE A 6 3.26 11.18 -6.83
CA PHE A 6 3.75 10.49 -8.03
C PHE A 6 2.67 10.46 -9.13
N TYR A 7 1.42 10.11 -8.77
CA TYR A 7 0.34 10.07 -9.76
C TYR A 7 0.04 11.46 -10.34
N ARG A 8 0.12 12.53 -9.53
CA ARG A 8 -0.02 13.90 -10.05
C ARG A 8 1.10 14.23 -11.04
N TRP A 9 2.36 13.95 -10.71
CA TRP A 9 3.48 14.14 -11.62
C TRP A 9 3.27 13.36 -12.93
N LEU A 10 2.81 12.11 -12.84
CA LEU A 10 2.49 11.27 -14.00
C LEU A 10 1.42 11.91 -14.90
N LEU A 11 0.31 12.40 -14.32
CA LEU A 11 -0.77 13.02 -15.07
C LEU A 11 -0.34 14.33 -15.76
N GLU A 12 0.50 15.13 -15.09
CA GLU A 12 1.01 16.38 -15.63
C GLU A 12 2.05 16.13 -16.75
N ARG A 13 2.90 15.12 -16.60
CA ARG A 13 4.01 14.84 -17.50
C ARG A 13 3.62 13.94 -18.68
N TYR A 14 2.81 12.92 -18.43
CA TYR A 14 2.48 11.83 -19.36
C TYR A 14 0.96 11.58 -19.45
N PRO A 15 0.16 12.59 -19.82
CA PRO A 15 -1.30 12.53 -19.72
C PRO A 15 -1.94 11.42 -20.56
N LEU A 16 -1.38 11.06 -21.73
CA LEU A 16 -1.96 10.02 -22.59
C LEU A 16 -1.75 8.60 -22.05
N SER A 17 -0.90 8.43 -21.03
CA SER A 17 -0.78 7.14 -20.33
C SER A 17 -2.00 6.84 -19.47
N VAL A 18 -2.85 7.83 -19.19
CA VAL A 18 -4.06 7.69 -18.37
C VAL A 18 -5.31 7.87 -19.22
N VAL A 19 -6.22 6.90 -19.16
CA VAL A 19 -7.51 6.93 -19.88
C VAL A 19 -8.67 6.60 -18.96
N ASP A 20 -9.80 7.28 -19.14
CA ASP A 20 -11.03 7.00 -18.39
C ASP A 20 -11.62 5.64 -18.82
N VAL A 21 -12.10 4.86 -17.85
CA VAL A 21 -12.74 3.56 -18.12
C VAL A 21 -14.14 3.76 -18.69
N VAL A 22 -14.45 3.05 -19.77
CA VAL A 22 -15.79 2.93 -20.34
C VAL A 22 -16.53 1.78 -19.64
N GLU A 23 -17.70 2.09 -19.09
CA GLU A 23 -18.54 1.14 -18.34
C GLU A 23 -19.93 0.99 -18.99
N ASP A 24 -20.39 -0.25 -19.16
CA ASP A 24 -21.77 -0.51 -19.57
C ASP A 24 -22.72 -0.27 -18.40
N SER A 25 -23.86 0.37 -18.67
CA SER A 25 -24.91 0.55 -17.67
C SER A 25 -25.87 -0.65 -17.66
N PRO A 26 -26.31 -1.12 -16.48
CA PRO A 26 -27.36 -2.13 -16.39
C PRO A 26 -28.63 -1.69 -17.13
N ALA A 27 -29.20 -2.57 -17.94
CA ALA A 27 -30.47 -2.29 -18.60
C ALA A 27 -31.64 -2.50 -17.61
N PHE A 28 -32.77 -1.85 -17.89
CA PHE A 28 -34.00 -2.05 -17.12
C PHE A 28 -35.11 -2.51 -18.07
N ALA A 29 -35.73 -3.65 -17.75
CA ALA A 29 -36.91 -4.15 -18.46
C ALA A 29 -38.03 -4.40 -17.45
N ASN A 30 -39.18 -3.76 -17.65
CA ASN A 30 -40.36 -3.89 -16.76
C ASN A 30 -40.04 -3.64 -15.27
N GLY A 31 -39.15 -2.70 -14.97
CA GLY A 31 -38.71 -2.40 -13.60
C GLY A 31 -37.73 -3.41 -13.00
N ILE A 32 -37.33 -4.44 -13.75
CA ILE A 32 -36.31 -5.42 -13.37
C ILE A 32 -34.97 -4.97 -13.93
N LYS A 33 -33.97 -4.83 -13.05
CA LYS A 33 -32.59 -4.55 -13.42
C LYS A 33 -31.98 -5.81 -14.06
N ILE A 34 -31.61 -5.70 -15.33
CA ILE A 34 -30.87 -6.73 -16.06
C ILE A 34 -29.38 -6.46 -15.82
N PRO A 35 -28.62 -7.42 -15.26
CA PRO A 35 -27.18 -7.23 -15.04
C PRO A 35 -26.43 -7.12 -16.37
N VAL A 36 -25.27 -6.46 -16.33
CA VAL A 36 -24.36 -6.37 -17.48
C VAL A 36 -23.88 -7.78 -17.84
N ASP A 37 -24.00 -8.15 -19.11
CA ASP A 37 -23.49 -9.42 -19.63
C ASP A 37 -21.97 -9.32 -19.83
N THR A 38 -21.21 -9.89 -18.89
CA THR A 38 -19.75 -9.86 -18.91
C THR A 38 -19.14 -10.83 -19.93
N THR A 39 -19.95 -11.66 -20.60
CA THR A 39 -19.49 -12.51 -21.72
C THR A 39 -19.34 -11.73 -23.02
N MET A 40 -19.99 -10.58 -23.14
CA MET A 40 -19.89 -9.70 -24.30
C MET A 40 -18.52 -9.02 -24.40
N PRO A 41 -18.11 -8.58 -25.61
CA PRO A 41 -16.85 -7.87 -25.80
C PRO A 41 -16.69 -6.68 -24.85
N ASN A 42 -15.47 -6.44 -24.36
CA ASN A 42 -15.22 -5.36 -23.42
C ASN A 42 -15.45 -3.98 -24.11
N PRO A 43 -16.23 -3.07 -23.50
CA PRO A 43 -16.55 -1.76 -24.11
C PRO A 43 -15.34 -0.81 -24.23
N ASN A 44 -14.21 -1.11 -23.59
CA ASN A 44 -12.98 -0.32 -23.66
C ASN A 44 -12.20 -0.52 -24.98
N GLY A 45 -12.70 -1.33 -25.91
CA GLY A 45 -12.14 -1.53 -27.25
C GLY A 45 -11.05 -2.61 -27.32
N PHE A 46 -10.72 -3.25 -26.21
CA PHE A 46 -9.80 -4.38 -26.15
C PHE A 46 -10.12 -5.31 -24.97
N GLU A 47 -9.71 -6.56 -25.07
CA GLU A 47 -9.93 -7.58 -24.04
C GLU A 47 -8.78 -7.65 -23.03
N PHE A 48 -9.07 -8.18 -21.84
CA PHE A 48 -8.06 -8.54 -20.85
C PHE A 48 -8.03 -10.04 -20.61
N ASP A 49 -6.84 -10.63 -20.53
CA ASP A 49 -6.69 -12.04 -20.20
C ASP A 49 -6.78 -12.26 -18.69
N ASN A 50 -5.98 -11.48 -17.94
CA ASN A 50 -5.78 -11.69 -16.53
C ASN A 50 -6.09 -10.40 -15.75
N LEU A 51 -6.98 -10.53 -14.76
CA LEU A 51 -7.28 -9.49 -13.76
C LEU A 51 -6.62 -9.89 -12.43
N TYR A 52 -5.84 -8.98 -11.87
CA TYR A 52 -5.22 -9.12 -10.56
C TYR A 52 -5.82 -8.07 -9.61
N LEU A 53 -6.28 -8.49 -8.44
CA LEU A 53 -6.84 -7.61 -7.42
C LEU A 53 -5.91 -7.59 -6.22
N ASP A 54 -5.33 -6.42 -5.94
CA ASP A 54 -4.89 -6.13 -4.58
C ASP A 54 -6.15 -5.91 -3.72
N MET A 55 -6.47 -6.92 -2.92
CA MET A 55 -7.68 -6.96 -2.12
C MET A 55 -7.64 -5.94 -0.99
N ASN A 56 -6.47 -5.53 -0.49
CA ASN A 56 -6.37 -4.55 0.58
C ASN A 56 -6.88 -3.18 0.12
N GLY A 57 -6.63 -2.83 -1.15
CA GLY A 57 -7.24 -1.67 -1.82
C GLY A 57 -8.77 -1.70 -1.90
N ILE A 58 -9.40 -2.89 -1.86
CA ILE A 58 -10.86 -3.06 -1.83
C ILE A 58 -11.41 -3.09 -0.39
N ILE A 59 -10.73 -3.82 0.50
CA ILE A 59 -11.19 -4.07 1.87
C ILE A 59 -11.22 -2.77 2.67
N HIS A 60 -10.18 -1.93 2.58
CA HIS A 60 -10.10 -0.69 3.35
C HIS A 60 -11.27 0.28 3.04
N PRO A 61 -11.59 0.63 1.78
CA PRO A 61 -12.76 1.45 1.46
C PRO A 61 -14.10 0.81 1.85
N CYS A 62 -14.21 -0.52 1.79
CA CYS A 62 -15.43 -1.22 2.21
C CYS A 62 -15.61 -1.23 3.74
N PHE A 63 -14.52 -1.14 4.49
CA PHE A 63 -14.52 -1.14 5.95
C PHE A 63 -14.62 0.29 6.51
N HIS A 64 -14.04 1.28 5.83
CA HIS A 64 -14.10 2.70 6.18
C HIS A 64 -14.43 3.55 4.94
N PRO A 65 -15.68 3.51 4.46
CA PRO A 65 -16.08 4.29 3.30
C PRO A 65 -15.97 5.78 3.63
N GLU A 66 -15.26 6.54 2.78
CA GLU A 66 -15.10 7.98 2.99
C GLU A 66 -16.45 8.68 3.00
N ASN A 67 -16.66 9.56 3.98
CA ASN A 67 -17.90 10.35 4.15
C ASN A 67 -19.18 9.54 4.40
N LEU A 68 -19.08 8.23 4.64
CA LEU A 68 -20.19 7.38 5.04
C LEU A 68 -20.00 6.82 6.46
N PRO A 69 -21.09 6.45 7.15
CA PRO A 69 -20.98 5.73 8.40
C PRO A 69 -20.19 4.43 8.23
N SER A 70 -19.36 4.08 9.21
CA SER A 70 -18.70 2.78 9.22
C SER A 70 -19.74 1.64 9.23
N PRO A 71 -19.46 0.52 8.55
CA PRO A 71 -20.31 -0.66 8.59
C PRO A 71 -20.54 -1.13 10.02
N LYS A 72 -21.74 -1.64 10.31
CA LYS A 72 -22.14 -2.08 11.65
C LYS A 72 -21.70 -3.51 11.97
N SER A 73 -21.32 -4.27 10.95
CA SER A 73 -20.95 -5.68 11.08
C SER A 73 -20.02 -6.10 9.95
N TYR A 74 -19.27 -7.19 10.17
CA TYR A 74 -18.47 -7.80 9.11
C TYR A 74 -19.32 -8.30 7.93
N ASP A 75 -20.59 -8.68 8.15
CA ASP A 75 -21.50 -9.11 7.07
C ASP A 75 -21.77 -7.97 6.07
N GLU A 76 -21.90 -6.73 6.55
CA GLU A 76 -22.02 -5.54 5.70
C GLU A 76 -20.72 -5.29 4.91
N VAL A 77 -19.57 -5.45 5.55
CA VAL A 77 -18.25 -5.35 4.91
C VAL A 77 -18.10 -6.38 3.80
N PHE A 78 -18.40 -7.66 4.08
CA PHE A 78 -18.26 -8.74 3.09
C PHE A 78 -19.19 -8.53 1.89
N THR A 79 -20.43 -8.08 2.14
CA THR A 79 -21.38 -7.74 1.08
C THR A 79 -20.86 -6.61 0.19
N ALA A 80 -20.22 -5.60 0.79
CA ALA A 80 -19.61 -4.49 0.05
C ALA A 80 -18.41 -4.95 -0.78
N VAL A 81 -17.51 -5.75 -0.19
CA VAL A 81 -16.36 -6.33 -0.90
C VAL A 81 -16.82 -7.14 -2.12
N PHE A 82 -17.84 -7.99 -1.98
CA PHE A 82 -18.37 -8.77 -3.11
C PHE A 82 -18.88 -7.89 -4.24
N LYS A 83 -19.62 -6.82 -3.92
CA LYS A 83 -20.12 -5.86 -4.91
C LYS A 83 -18.99 -5.09 -5.59
N TYR A 84 -17.95 -4.76 -4.84
CA TYR A 84 -16.77 -4.08 -5.39
C TYR A 84 -16.04 -4.98 -6.39
N ILE A 85 -15.85 -6.25 -6.05
CA ILE A 85 -15.25 -7.24 -6.95
C ILE A 85 -16.14 -7.41 -8.20
N ASP A 86 -17.46 -7.53 -8.05
CA ASP A 86 -18.39 -7.61 -9.19
C ASP A 86 -18.27 -6.39 -10.10
N ARG A 87 -18.16 -5.19 -9.50
CA ARG A 87 -17.97 -3.94 -10.24
C ARG A 87 -16.68 -4.00 -11.05
N ILE A 88 -15.53 -4.26 -10.42
CA ILE A 88 -14.24 -4.35 -11.14
C ILE A 88 -14.28 -5.44 -12.22
N PHE A 89 -14.83 -6.63 -11.90
CA PHE A 89 -14.97 -7.72 -12.86
C PHE A 89 -15.77 -7.29 -14.09
N SER A 90 -16.85 -6.52 -13.91
CA SER A 90 -17.68 -6.04 -15.03
C SER A 90 -16.98 -5.02 -15.94
N LEU A 91 -16.03 -4.23 -15.39
CA LEU A 91 -15.21 -3.28 -16.13
C LEU A 91 -14.15 -3.98 -16.98
N ILE A 92 -13.54 -5.03 -16.43
CA ILE A 92 -12.34 -5.67 -17.02
C ILE A 92 -12.69 -6.90 -17.87
N ARG A 93 -13.67 -7.70 -17.43
CA ARG A 93 -14.11 -8.93 -18.10
C ARG A 93 -12.94 -9.87 -18.43
N PRO A 94 -12.15 -10.34 -17.43
CA PRO A 94 -10.99 -11.18 -17.69
C PRO A 94 -11.39 -12.47 -18.41
N ARG A 95 -10.59 -12.90 -19.38
CA ARG A 95 -10.89 -14.07 -20.24
C ARG A 95 -10.17 -15.36 -19.83
N LYS A 96 -9.12 -15.28 -19.00
CA LYS A 96 -8.30 -16.44 -18.59
C LYS A 96 -8.15 -16.56 -17.08
N LEU A 97 -7.95 -15.45 -16.35
CA LEU A 97 -7.61 -15.49 -14.92
C LEU A 97 -8.22 -14.32 -14.14
N LEU A 98 -8.74 -14.63 -12.94
CA LEU A 98 -8.89 -13.70 -11.84
C LEU A 98 -7.96 -14.12 -10.69
N TYR A 99 -7.01 -13.28 -10.31
CA TYR A 99 -6.11 -13.49 -9.17
C TYR A 99 -6.47 -12.50 -8.05
N MET A 100 -6.87 -13.00 -6.90
CA MET A 100 -7.26 -12.20 -5.74
C MET A 100 -6.19 -12.34 -4.66
N ALA A 101 -5.43 -11.27 -4.41
CA ALA A 101 -4.32 -11.27 -3.48
C ALA A 101 -4.66 -10.43 -2.24
N ILE A 102 -4.73 -11.06 -1.08
CA ILE A 102 -4.89 -10.37 0.21
C ILE A 102 -3.52 -10.29 0.87
N ASP A 103 -3.14 -9.19 1.50
CA ASP A 103 -1.87 -9.11 2.22
C ASP A 103 -1.72 -10.26 3.22
N GLY A 104 -0.60 -10.97 3.12
CA GLY A 104 -0.12 -11.93 4.11
C GLY A 104 0.94 -11.31 5.00
N VAL A 105 1.69 -12.16 5.71
CA VAL A 105 2.83 -11.70 6.51
C VAL A 105 3.86 -11.05 5.58
N ALA A 106 4.20 -9.79 5.83
CA ALA A 106 5.11 -9.00 5.02
C ALA A 106 6.56 -9.11 5.54
N PRO A 107 7.57 -8.79 4.71
CA PRO A 107 8.94 -8.65 5.18
C PRO A 107 9.08 -7.58 6.26
N ARG A 108 10.11 -7.70 7.11
CA ARG A 108 10.37 -6.80 8.23
C ARG A 108 10.49 -5.33 7.81
N ALA A 109 11.11 -5.08 6.65
CA ALA A 109 11.18 -3.76 6.04
C ALA A 109 9.79 -3.09 5.93
N LYS A 110 8.78 -3.82 5.42
CA LYS A 110 7.40 -3.32 5.34
C LYS A 110 6.74 -3.23 6.71
N MET A 111 6.98 -4.21 7.59
CA MET A 111 6.34 -4.27 8.92
C MET A 111 6.54 -2.99 9.73
N ASN A 112 7.70 -2.33 9.62
CA ASN A 112 7.96 -1.08 10.34
C ASN A 112 7.07 0.08 9.84
N GLN A 113 6.90 0.23 8.53
CA GLN A 113 5.97 1.21 7.94
C GLN A 113 4.53 0.91 8.37
N GLN A 114 4.18 -0.37 8.32
CA GLN A 114 2.90 -0.92 8.73
C GLN A 114 2.61 -0.66 10.22
N ARG A 115 3.61 -0.78 11.09
CA ARG A 115 3.52 -0.48 12.52
C ARG A 115 3.31 1.01 12.76
N ALA A 116 4.12 1.86 12.13
CA ALA A 116 4.01 3.31 12.24
C ALA A 116 2.59 3.79 11.85
N ARG A 117 2.03 3.29 10.75
CA ARG A 117 0.66 3.61 10.31
C ARG A 117 -0.40 3.21 11.34
N ARG A 118 -0.29 2.03 11.96
CA ARG A 118 -1.29 1.51 12.91
C ARG A 118 -1.24 2.24 14.25
N PHE A 119 -0.05 2.51 14.78
CA PHE A 119 0.13 3.35 15.96
C PHE A 119 -0.40 4.76 15.72
N ARG A 120 -0.15 5.32 14.53
CA ARG A 120 -0.67 6.63 14.14
C ARG A 120 -2.20 6.64 14.10
N ALA A 121 -2.81 5.66 13.45
CA ALA A 121 -4.26 5.54 13.36
C ALA A 121 -4.91 5.40 14.75
N ALA A 122 -4.31 4.62 15.65
CA ALA A 122 -4.79 4.49 17.03
C ALA A 122 -4.70 5.80 17.82
N LYS A 123 -3.59 6.56 17.65
CA LYS A 123 -3.43 7.88 18.28
C LYS A 123 -4.44 8.90 17.74
N ASP A 124 -4.59 8.99 16.42
CA ASP A 124 -5.55 9.91 15.79
C ASP A 124 -7.00 9.59 16.22
N ALA A 125 -7.35 8.30 16.35
CA ALA A 125 -8.66 7.88 16.85
C ALA A 125 -8.89 8.23 18.34
N ALA A 126 -7.86 8.07 19.18
CA ALA A 126 -7.92 8.46 20.59
C ALA A 126 -8.06 9.99 20.75
N ASP A 127 -7.31 10.75 19.97
CA ASP A 127 -7.39 12.23 19.95
C ASP A 127 -8.79 12.70 19.50
N GLU A 128 -9.36 12.09 18.47
CA GLU A 128 -10.72 12.38 18.01
C GLU A 128 -11.77 12.09 19.10
N ALA A 129 -11.67 10.94 19.76
CA ALA A 129 -12.55 10.57 20.87
C ALA A 129 -12.46 11.59 22.03
N SER A 130 -11.25 11.97 22.43
CA SER A 130 -11.01 12.98 23.48
C SER A 130 -11.60 14.35 23.12
N LEU A 131 -11.50 14.77 21.85
CA LEU A 131 -12.08 16.01 21.36
C LEU A 131 -13.62 15.98 21.41
N LEU A 132 -14.23 14.86 21.04
CA LEU A 132 -15.69 14.68 21.09
C LEU A 132 -16.22 14.68 22.53
N GLU A 133 -15.50 14.09 23.49
CA GLU A 133 -15.86 14.13 24.90
C GLU A 133 -15.80 15.56 25.48
N LYS A 134 -14.73 16.30 25.17
CA LYS A 134 -14.60 17.71 25.59
C LYS A 134 -15.72 18.59 25.03
N GLN A 135 -16.15 18.34 23.79
CA GLN A 135 -17.28 19.07 23.17
C GLN A 135 -18.64 18.72 23.78
N ARG A 136 -18.80 17.54 24.39
CA ARG A 136 -20.02 17.14 25.12
C ARG A 136 -20.10 17.72 26.55
N GLY A 137 -19.05 18.43 27.00
CA GLY A 137 -18.92 19.02 28.33
C GLY A 137 -19.69 20.32 28.60
N ALA A 138 -21.00 20.37 28.28
CA ALA A 138 -21.94 21.28 28.93
C ALA A 138 -23.04 20.43 29.62
N PRO A 139 -23.17 20.48 30.96
CA PRO A 139 -24.11 19.62 31.67
C PRO A 139 -25.54 20.14 31.44
N GLY A 140 -26.31 19.50 30.55
CA GLY A 140 -27.69 19.91 30.31
C GLY A 140 -28.54 19.10 29.34
N GLU A 141 -27.99 18.37 28.36
CA GLU A 141 -28.82 17.63 27.40
C GLU A 141 -28.44 16.14 27.34
N LYS A 142 -29.25 15.31 28.00
CA LYS A 142 -29.28 13.86 27.80
C LYS A 142 -29.84 13.55 26.40
N GLY A 143 -29.02 13.71 25.37
CA GLY A 143 -29.25 13.18 24.04
C GLY A 143 -28.52 11.86 23.86
N GLY A 144 -29.26 10.74 23.88
CA GLY A 144 -28.75 9.37 23.69
C GLY A 144 -28.23 9.10 22.28
N ALA A 145 -27.13 9.74 21.88
CA ALA A 145 -26.36 9.33 20.71
C ALA A 145 -25.24 8.40 21.18
N SER A 146 -25.45 7.09 21.02
CA SER A 146 -24.41 6.08 21.16
C SER A 146 -23.17 6.55 20.39
N VAL A 147 -22.02 6.64 21.07
CA VAL A 147 -20.73 6.78 20.39
C VAL A 147 -20.67 5.63 19.40
N SER A 148 -20.66 5.91 18.10
CA SER A 148 -20.49 4.88 17.09
C SER A 148 -19.07 4.34 17.26
N THR A 149 -18.92 3.27 18.02
CA THR A 149 -17.70 2.47 18.08
C THR A 149 -17.54 1.83 16.71
N GLY A 150 -16.89 2.55 15.79
CA GLY A 150 -16.49 1.99 14.50
C GLY A 150 -15.69 0.72 14.72
N LEU A 151 -15.80 -0.23 13.79
CA LEU A 151 -14.95 -1.42 13.83
C LEU A 151 -13.48 -0.98 13.75
N ASP A 152 -12.62 -1.62 14.55
CA ASP A 152 -11.18 -1.33 14.55
C ASP A 152 -10.56 -1.74 13.20
N SER A 153 -9.99 -0.78 12.48
CA SER A 153 -9.37 -0.97 11.17
C SER A 153 -8.15 -1.89 11.21
N ASN A 154 -7.48 -1.95 12.36
CA ASN A 154 -6.26 -2.73 12.55
C ASN A 154 -6.53 -4.24 12.46
N VAL A 155 -7.80 -4.68 12.49
CA VAL A 155 -8.18 -6.07 12.22
C VAL A 155 -7.92 -6.49 10.77
N ILE A 156 -7.68 -5.54 9.84
CA ILE A 156 -7.24 -5.80 8.46
C ILE A 156 -5.74 -6.09 8.48
N THR A 157 -5.37 -7.18 9.13
CA THR A 157 -3.99 -7.65 9.29
C THR A 157 -3.99 -9.19 9.31
N PRO A 158 -3.02 -9.87 8.68
CA PRO A 158 -2.89 -11.32 8.75
C PRO A 158 -2.94 -11.86 10.17
N GLY A 159 -3.57 -13.01 10.34
CA GLY A 159 -3.67 -13.64 11.66
C GLY A 159 -4.72 -13.02 12.58
N THR A 160 -5.67 -12.21 12.10
CA THR A 160 -6.87 -11.78 12.87
C THR A 160 -8.08 -12.64 12.51
N ALA A 161 -9.07 -12.70 13.42
CA ALA A 161 -10.27 -13.52 13.19
C ALA A 161 -11.08 -12.98 12.00
N PHE A 162 -11.04 -11.67 11.79
CA PHE A 162 -11.64 -11.01 10.63
C PHE A 162 -11.07 -11.56 9.31
N MET A 163 -9.74 -11.71 9.18
CA MET A 163 -9.13 -12.18 7.92
C MET A 163 -9.44 -13.66 7.63
N GLU A 164 -9.58 -14.52 8.65
CA GLU A 164 -10.03 -15.90 8.46
C GLU A 164 -11.50 -15.96 7.98
N LEU A 165 -12.37 -15.15 8.58
CA LEU A 165 -13.76 -15.03 8.16
C LEU A 165 -13.87 -14.47 6.74
N LEU A 166 -13.08 -13.45 6.39
CA LEU A 166 -13.01 -12.89 5.06
C LEU A 166 -12.56 -13.92 4.03
N SER A 167 -11.51 -14.71 4.31
CA SER A 167 -11.08 -15.81 3.43
C SER A 167 -12.22 -16.80 3.19
N SER A 168 -12.93 -17.21 4.26
CA SER A 168 -14.08 -18.11 4.15
C SER A 168 -15.21 -17.50 3.30
N ALA A 169 -15.46 -16.19 3.44
CA ALA A 169 -16.46 -15.45 2.70
C ALA A 169 -16.11 -15.33 1.21
N LEU A 170 -14.85 -15.03 0.88
CA LEU A 170 -14.36 -14.94 -0.49
C LEU A 170 -14.40 -16.30 -1.20
N GLN A 171 -14.02 -17.39 -0.51
CA GLN A 171 -14.16 -18.74 -1.07
C GLN A 171 -15.61 -19.03 -1.44
N TYR A 172 -16.56 -18.75 -0.53
CA TYR A 172 -17.98 -18.87 -0.81
C TYR A 172 -18.42 -18.00 -2.02
N TYR A 173 -17.98 -16.75 -2.07
CA TYR A 173 -18.31 -15.82 -3.16
C TYR A 173 -17.79 -16.30 -4.52
N VAL A 174 -16.55 -16.78 -4.60
CA VAL A 174 -15.99 -17.36 -5.83
C VAL A 174 -16.84 -18.55 -6.29
N HIS A 175 -17.23 -19.46 -5.39
CA HIS A 175 -18.14 -20.54 -5.74
C HIS A 175 -19.49 -20.05 -6.24
N LEU A 176 -20.09 -19.05 -5.58
CA LEU A 176 -21.36 -18.48 -6.01
C LEU A 176 -21.25 -17.92 -7.44
N ARG A 177 -20.20 -17.15 -7.73
CA ARG A 177 -20.00 -16.55 -9.06
C ARG A 177 -19.73 -17.58 -10.14
N MET A 178 -18.82 -18.53 -9.92
CA MET A 178 -18.50 -19.56 -10.93
C MET A 178 -19.70 -20.44 -11.32
N ASN A 179 -20.68 -20.62 -10.44
CA ASN A 179 -21.87 -21.43 -10.74
C ASN A 179 -22.98 -20.63 -11.44
N HIS A 180 -23.12 -19.34 -11.12
CA HIS A 180 -24.28 -18.54 -11.53
C HIS A 180 -23.97 -17.43 -12.54
N ASP A 181 -22.70 -17.06 -12.70
CA ASP A 181 -22.27 -16.04 -13.65
C ASP A 181 -21.53 -16.70 -14.84
N PRO A 182 -22.08 -16.64 -16.06
CA PRO A 182 -21.44 -17.19 -17.25
C PRO A 182 -20.03 -16.63 -17.53
N GLY A 183 -19.77 -15.37 -17.18
CA GLY A 183 -18.45 -14.75 -17.37
C GLY A 183 -17.35 -15.39 -16.54
N TRP A 184 -17.70 -16.07 -15.43
CA TRP A 184 -16.75 -16.74 -14.55
C TRP A 184 -16.48 -18.20 -14.91
N LYS A 185 -17.32 -18.83 -15.74
CA LYS A 185 -17.20 -20.27 -16.05
C LYS A 185 -15.96 -20.63 -16.86
N GLY A 186 -15.52 -19.70 -17.71
CA GLY A 186 -14.40 -19.89 -18.63
C GLY A 186 -13.02 -19.58 -18.03
N ILE A 187 -12.95 -19.05 -16.81
CA ILE A 187 -11.69 -18.58 -16.21
C ILE A 187 -11.20 -19.47 -15.08
N LYS A 188 -9.91 -19.31 -14.76
CA LYS A 188 -9.32 -19.74 -13.50
C LYS A 188 -9.51 -18.64 -12.46
N VAL A 189 -9.79 -18.99 -11.21
CA VAL A 189 -9.73 -18.04 -10.09
C VAL A 189 -8.68 -18.52 -9.09
N ILE A 190 -7.74 -17.66 -8.73
CA ILE A 190 -6.76 -17.91 -7.66
C ILE A 190 -7.06 -16.98 -6.50
N LEU A 191 -7.21 -17.53 -5.30
CA LEU A 191 -7.30 -16.78 -4.05
C LEU A 191 -6.02 -17.01 -3.24
N SER A 192 -5.19 -15.97 -3.14
CA SER A 192 -4.05 -15.91 -2.24
C SER A 192 -4.46 -15.14 -0.98
N ASP A 193 -4.97 -15.86 0.02
CA ASP A 193 -5.46 -15.24 1.24
C ASP A 193 -4.33 -14.82 2.21
N ALA A 194 -4.70 -14.21 3.33
CA ALA A 194 -3.75 -13.66 4.30
C ALA A 194 -2.89 -14.72 5.03
N SER A 195 -3.18 -16.02 4.88
CA SER A 195 -2.31 -17.07 5.40
C SER A 195 -1.08 -17.32 4.52
N VAL A 196 -1.11 -16.86 3.26
CA VAL A 196 0.02 -16.95 2.32
C VAL A 196 0.93 -15.73 2.50
N PRO A 197 2.20 -15.90 2.91
CA PRO A 197 3.14 -14.80 3.13
C PRO A 197 3.36 -13.93 1.89
N GLY A 198 3.65 -12.65 2.13
CA GLY A 198 3.90 -11.63 1.11
C GLY A 198 2.75 -10.62 1.00
N GLU A 199 3.11 -9.41 0.62
CA GLU A 199 2.15 -8.34 0.28
C GLU A 199 1.37 -8.74 -0.98
N GLY A 200 0.11 -8.32 -1.09
CA GLY A 200 -0.80 -8.70 -2.17
C GLY A 200 -0.21 -8.38 -3.54
N GLU A 201 0.31 -7.16 -3.70
CA GLU A 201 0.98 -6.71 -4.93
C GLU A 201 2.19 -7.57 -5.28
N HIS A 202 3.04 -7.92 -4.32
CA HIS A 202 4.24 -8.74 -4.57
C HIS A 202 3.92 -10.22 -4.83
N LYS A 203 2.84 -10.76 -4.25
CA LYS A 203 2.32 -12.09 -4.60
C LYS A 203 1.85 -12.13 -6.06
N ILE A 204 1.18 -11.07 -6.51
CA ILE A 204 0.78 -10.89 -7.91
C ILE A 204 2.02 -10.82 -8.81
N MET A 205 3.01 -9.97 -8.49
CA MET A 205 4.21 -9.84 -9.31
C MET A 205 5.01 -11.15 -9.37
N SER A 206 5.12 -11.87 -8.24
CA SER A 206 5.74 -13.19 -8.22
C SER A 206 5.01 -14.18 -9.12
N TYR A 207 3.68 -14.18 -9.11
CA TYR A 207 2.90 -15.04 -10.01
C TYR A 207 3.18 -14.69 -11.48
N ILE A 208 3.16 -13.41 -11.86
CA ILE A 208 3.42 -12.97 -13.23
C ILE A 208 4.82 -13.40 -13.70
N ARG A 209 5.86 -13.15 -12.88
CA ARG A 209 7.23 -13.58 -13.20
C ARG A 209 7.35 -15.10 -13.38
N LEU A 210 6.72 -15.87 -12.48
CA LEU A 210 6.70 -17.32 -12.60
C LEU A 210 6.01 -17.79 -13.87
N GLN A 211 4.88 -17.16 -14.27
CA GLN A 211 4.20 -17.53 -15.51
C GLN A 211 5.04 -17.22 -16.76
N ARG A 212 5.75 -16.08 -16.80
CA ARG A 212 6.64 -15.72 -17.91
C ARG A 212 7.72 -16.75 -18.20
N ASN A 213 8.20 -17.42 -17.15
CA ASN A 213 9.26 -18.42 -17.24
C ASN A 213 8.76 -19.81 -17.67
N LEU A 214 7.45 -20.00 -17.83
CA LEU A 214 6.88 -21.27 -18.25
C LEU A 214 6.95 -21.46 -19.78
N PRO A 215 7.29 -22.66 -20.28
CA PRO A 215 7.18 -22.98 -21.69
C PRO A 215 5.75 -22.79 -22.21
N GLY A 216 5.61 -22.09 -23.34
CA GLY A 216 4.31 -21.81 -23.95
C GLY A 216 3.54 -20.64 -23.33
N PHE A 217 4.19 -19.82 -22.48
CA PHE A 217 3.66 -18.52 -22.09
C PHE A 217 3.40 -17.65 -23.33
N ASP A 218 2.24 -16.98 -23.34
CA ASP A 218 1.87 -16.04 -24.40
C ASP A 218 2.41 -14.65 -24.04
N PRO A 219 3.43 -14.12 -24.75
CA PRO A 219 4.02 -12.82 -24.45
C PRO A 219 3.08 -11.64 -24.75
N ASN A 220 1.93 -11.90 -25.39
CA ASN A 220 0.88 -10.91 -25.63
C ASN A 220 -0.28 -11.03 -24.64
N THR A 221 -0.10 -11.78 -23.54
CA THR A 221 -1.08 -11.80 -22.45
C THR A 221 -1.37 -10.38 -21.99
N ARG A 222 -2.65 -10.04 -21.84
CA ARG A 222 -3.11 -8.71 -21.42
C ARG A 222 -3.42 -8.70 -19.93
N HIS A 223 -2.66 -7.91 -19.18
CA HIS A 223 -2.69 -7.82 -17.72
C HIS A 223 -3.44 -6.56 -17.27
N CYS A 224 -4.36 -6.73 -16.31
CA CYS A 224 -4.96 -5.61 -15.58
C CYS A 224 -4.76 -5.82 -14.07
N LEU A 225 -4.07 -4.88 -13.41
CA LEU A 225 -3.88 -4.88 -11.97
C LEU A 225 -4.71 -3.77 -11.34
N TYR A 226 -5.60 -4.11 -10.42
CA TYR A 226 -6.32 -3.13 -9.63
C TYR A 226 -5.60 -2.82 -8.33
N GLY A 227 -5.45 -1.52 -8.05
CA GLY A 227 -5.05 -0.99 -6.75
C GLY A 227 -4.71 0.51 -6.81
N LEU A 228 -4.58 1.13 -5.64
CA LEU A 228 -4.38 2.59 -5.52
C LEU A 228 -2.93 3.01 -5.36
N ASP A 229 -2.04 2.08 -4.99
CA ASP A 229 -0.67 2.38 -4.63
C ASP A 229 0.18 2.77 -5.85
N ALA A 230 1.05 3.77 -5.66
CA ALA A 230 1.93 4.24 -6.74
C ALA A 230 3.01 3.20 -7.08
N ASP A 231 3.35 2.35 -6.11
CA ASP A 231 4.31 1.26 -6.29
C ASP A 231 3.80 0.25 -7.32
N LEU A 232 2.48 0.11 -7.52
CA LEU A 232 1.90 -0.74 -8.57
C LEU A 232 2.32 -0.32 -9.99
N ILE A 233 2.53 0.98 -10.24
CA ILE A 233 3.01 1.46 -11.55
C ILE A 233 4.47 1.06 -11.74
N MET A 234 5.29 1.18 -10.69
CA MET A 234 6.70 0.78 -10.71
C MET A 234 6.84 -0.74 -10.88
N LEU A 235 6.05 -1.51 -10.15
CA LEU A 235 6.01 -2.96 -10.26
C LEU A 235 5.53 -3.40 -11.65
N ALA A 236 4.51 -2.75 -12.20
CA ALA A 236 4.04 -3.03 -13.56
C ALA A 236 5.12 -2.76 -14.62
N LEU A 237 5.87 -1.65 -14.50
CA LEU A 237 7.03 -1.36 -15.34
C LEU A 237 8.10 -2.47 -15.21
N ALA A 238 8.45 -2.85 -13.97
CA ALA A 238 9.43 -3.88 -13.65
C ALA A 238 9.05 -5.28 -14.15
N THR A 239 7.76 -5.54 -14.41
CA THR A 239 7.36 -6.83 -15.00
C THR A 239 7.88 -7.02 -16.42
N HIS A 240 8.14 -5.94 -17.16
CA HIS A 240 8.41 -5.93 -18.59
C HIS A 240 7.34 -6.58 -19.47
N GLU A 241 6.12 -6.81 -18.97
CA GLU A 241 4.99 -7.27 -19.79
C GLU A 241 4.58 -6.18 -20.79
N VAL A 242 4.29 -6.57 -22.03
CA VAL A 242 3.97 -5.63 -23.11
C VAL A 242 2.63 -4.96 -22.84
N HIS A 243 1.58 -5.74 -22.58
CA HIS A 243 0.22 -5.24 -22.42
C HIS A 243 -0.20 -5.23 -20.95
N PHE A 244 0.20 -4.20 -20.21
CA PHE A 244 -0.12 -4.05 -18.79
C PHE A 244 -0.86 -2.74 -18.52
N SER A 245 -2.03 -2.82 -17.86
CA SER A 245 -2.76 -1.67 -17.33
C SER A 245 -2.88 -1.74 -15.80
N VAL A 246 -2.73 -0.61 -15.13
CA VAL A 246 -3.14 -0.45 -13.72
C VAL A 246 -4.51 0.22 -13.67
N LEU A 247 -5.51 -0.46 -13.11
CA LEU A 247 -6.84 0.07 -12.86
C LEU A 247 -6.89 0.73 -11.48
N ARG A 248 -7.44 1.94 -11.42
CA ARG A 248 -7.55 2.71 -10.18
C ARG A 248 -8.75 3.65 -10.19
N GLU A 249 -9.18 4.10 -9.03
CA GLU A 249 -10.16 5.18 -8.91
C GLU A 249 -9.57 6.53 -9.32
N ASP A 250 -10.40 7.37 -9.95
CA ASP A 250 -10.12 8.78 -10.20
C ASP A 250 -10.39 9.60 -8.93
N VAL A 251 -9.36 9.76 -8.12
CA VAL A 251 -9.40 10.53 -6.87
C VAL A 251 -9.49 12.05 -7.13
N GLN A 252 -9.25 12.54 -8.36
CA GLN A 252 -9.31 13.97 -8.68
C GLN A 252 -10.72 14.44 -9.05
N ARG A 253 -11.52 13.57 -9.69
CA ARG A 253 -12.92 13.85 -10.04
C ARG A 253 -13.95 13.24 -9.09
N ALA A 254 -13.52 12.69 -7.95
CA ALA A 254 -14.43 12.40 -6.85
C ALA A 254 -15.37 13.62 -6.69
N PRO A 255 -16.70 13.42 -6.70
CA PRO A 255 -17.64 14.52 -6.72
C PRO A 255 -17.23 15.48 -5.61
N PRO A 256 -17.18 16.81 -5.87
CA PRO A 256 -16.85 17.76 -4.83
C PRO A 256 -17.95 17.65 -3.79
N SER A 257 -17.80 16.74 -2.82
CA SER A 257 -18.42 16.87 -1.51
C SER A 257 -17.91 18.22 -1.07
N LYS A 258 -18.81 19.22 -1.17
CA LYS A 258 -18.57 20.64 -0.95
C LYS A 258 -17.21 20.84 -0.33
N ARG A 259 -16.24 21.38 -1.10
CA ARG A 259 -14.99 21.92 -0.54
C ARG A 259 -15.43 22.86 0.60
N ARG A 260 -15.61 22.32 1.81
CA ARG A 260 -15.55 23.07 3.04
C ARG A 260 -14.08 23.39 3.05
N LYS A 261 -13.74 24.54 2.45
CA LYS A 261 -12.67 25.36 2.96
C LYS A 261 -12.79 25.20 4.47
N ILE A 262 -11.81 24.58 5.10
CA ILE A 262 -11.62 24.70 6.53
C ILE A 262 -11.23 26.18 6.72
N HIS A 263 -12.20 27.07 6.57
CA HIS A 263 -12.24 28.28 7.33
C HIS A 263 -12.65 27.79 8.71
N LYS A 264 -11.64 27.57 9.56
CA LYS A 264 -11.82 27.75 11.00
C LYS A 264 -12.16 29.23 11.20
N THR A 265 -13.39 29.62 10.89
CA THR A 265 -13.98 30.80 11.51
C THR A 265 -14.43 30.33 12.88
N ALA A 266 -13.74 30.83 13.89
CA ALA A 266 -14.19 30.78 15.27
C ALA A 266 -15.53 31.54 15.33
N GLU A 267 -16.64 30.81 15.23
CA GLU A 267 -17.95 31.21 15.74
C GLU A 267 -18.87 29.99 15.62
N GLY A 268 -19.48 29.61 16.74
CA GLY A 268 -20.18 28.34 16.96
C GLY A 268 -21.50 28.22 16.19
N GLY A 269 -21.41 28.03 14.88
CA GLY A 269 -22.53 27.63 14.03
C GLY A 269 -22.52 26.12 13.80
N LYS A 270 -23.50 25.41 14.38
CA LYS A 270 -23.74 23.97 14.20
C LYS A 270 -23.72 23.58 12.71
N SER A 271 -22.65 22.98 12.21
CA SER A 271 -22.76 22.13 11.01
C SER A 271 -23.20 20.74 11.46
N LYS A 272 -24.51 20.49 11.47
CA LYS A 272 -25.03 19.11 11.51
C LYS A 272 -24.40 18.33 10.35
N PRO A 273 -23.92 17.09 10.54
CA PRO A 273 -23.68 16.21 9.41
C PRO A 273 -25.00 16.11 8.65
N SER A 274 -24.98 16.41 7.35
CA SER A 274 -26.11 16.07 6.49
C SER A 274 -26.21 14.56 6.48
N LYS A 275 -27.08 14.01 7.32
CA LYS A 275 -27.65 12.68 7.11
C LYS A 275 -28.54 12.83 5.88
N ASP A 276 -27.97 12.69 4.70
CA ASP A 276 -28.76 12.32 3.54
C ASP A 276 -29.07 10.83 3.73
N PRO A 277 -30.32 10.43 4.06
CA PRO A 277 -30.64 9.06 4.47
C PRO A 277 -30.44 8.02 3.36
N ASP A 278 -30.24 8.48 2.12
CA ASP A 278 -30.24 7.65 0.91
C ASP A 278 -28.84 7.33 0.35
N GLN A 279 -27.75 7.87 0.90
CA GLN A 279 -26.41 7.43 0.49
C GLN A 279 -26.00 6.19 1.27
N ASP A 280 -26.21 5.03 0.66
CA ASP A 280 -25.71 3.75 1.18
C ASP A 280 -24.35 3.37 0.55
N LEU A 281 -23.76 2.29 1.05
CA LEU A 281 -22.48 1.79 0.56
C LEU A 281 -22.54 1.32 -0.90
N GLU A 282 -23.71 0.90 -1.40
CA GLU A 282 -23.88 0.56 -2.83
C GLU A 282 -23.78 1.81 -3.70
N ASP A 283 -24.36 2.91 -3.24
CA ASP A 283 -24.30 4.22 -3.87
C ASP A 283 -22.87 4.75 -3.91
N PHE A 284 -22.10 4.58 -2.84
CA PHE A 284 -20.66 4.90 -2.84
C PHE A 284 -19.90 4.06 -3.87
N ILE A 285 -20.09 2.74 -3.82
CA ILE A 285 -19.40 1.81 -4.72
C ILE A 285 -19.78 2.08 -6.16
N SER A 286 -21.01 2.48 -6.50
CA SER A 286 -21.46 2.71 -7.88
C SER A 286 -21.07 4.09 -8.44
N LYS A 287 -20.85 5.09 -7.59
CA LYS A 287 -20.47 6.45 -8.01
C LYS A 287 -18.98 6.62 -8.29
N GLN A 288 -18.12 5.69 -7.83
CA GLN A 288 -16.69 5.75 -8.13
C GLN A 288 -16.45 5.79 -9.64
N LYS A 289 -15.44 6.53 -10.08
CA LYS A 289 -14.98 6.55 -11.47
C LYS A 289 -13.60 5.96 -11.54
N PHE A 290 -13.32 5.24 -12.62
CA PHE A 290 -12.09 4.49 -12.79
C PHE A 290 -11.30 5.00 -13.98
N GLN A 291 -9.98 4.86 -13.86
CA GLN A 291 -9.01 5.16 -14.90
C GLN A 291 -8.07 3.97 -15.08
N PHE A 292 -7.63 3.75 -16.30
CA PHE A 292 -6.47 2.93 -16.61
C PHE A 292 -5.23 3.81 -16.66
N VAL A 293 -4.15 3.34 -16.03
CA VAL A 293 -2.79 3.72 -16.39
C VAL A 293 -2.24 2.65 -17.33
N ASN A 294 -2.15 2.97 -18.61
CA ASN A 294 -1.65 2.09 -19.66
C ASN A 294 -0.12 2.14 -19.67
N VAL A 295 0.50 1.11 -19.11
CA VAL A 295 1.95 1.07 -18.88
C VAL A 295 2.71 0.99 -20.20
N TRP A 296 2.13 0.43 -21.26
CA TRP A 296 2.75 0.46 -22.59
C TRP A 296 2.90 1.88 -23.15
N VAL A 297 1.90 2.75 -22.96
CA VAL A 297 2.00 4.16 -23.38
C VAL A 297 3.01 4.91 -22.50
N LEU A 298 3.02 4.62 -21.19
CA LEU A 298 4.01 5.19 -20.28
C LEU A 298 5.44 4.79 -20.70
N ARG A 299 5.64 3.55 -21.12
CA ARG A 299 6.92 3.07 -21.65
C ARG A 299 7.36 3.88 -22.86
N ASP A 300 6.47 4.14 -23.82
CA ASP A 300 6.79 4.98 -24.99
C ASP A 300 7.20 6.41 -24.57
N TYR A 301 6.50 7.00 -23.61
CA TYR A 301 6.87 8.30 -23.04
C TYR A 301 8.25 8.31 -22.38
N LEU A 302 8.54 7.28 -21.58
CA LEU A 302 9.81 7.15 -20.89
C LEU A 302 10.95 6.87 -21.88
N ALA A 303 10.70 6.12 -22.96
CA ALA A 303 11.67 5.85 -24.01
C ALA A 303 12.20 7.16 -24.63
N GLU A 304 11.29 8.08 -24.94
CA GLU A 304 11.67 9.39 -25.47
C GLU A 304 12.28 10.28 -24.38
N SER A 305 11.71 10.28 -23.18
CA SER A 305 12.16 11.17 -22.08
C SER A 305 13.55 10.83 -21.53
N LEU A 306 13.93 9.54 -21.59
CA LEU A 306 15.20 9.00 -21.12
C LEU A 306 16.22 8.77 -22.25
N ARG A 307 15.89 9.18 -23.47
CA ARG A 307 16.80 9.08 -24.61
C ARG A 307 18.12 9.80 -24.31
N ILE A 308 19.22 9.07 -24.42
CA ILE A 308 20.55 9.60 -24.15
C ILE A 308 20.97 10.50 -25.33
N PRO A 309 21.26 11.79 -25.10
CA PRO A 309 21.60 12.75 -26.16
C PRO A 309 23.08 12.65 -26.56
N ASP A 310 23.58 11.44 -26.83
CA ASP A 310 24.95 11.19 -27.25
C ASP A 310 24.98 10.31 -28.52
N PRO A 311 25.62 10.78 -29.62
CA PRO A 311 25.65 10.05 -30.88
C PRO A 311 26.50 8.77 -30.85
N THR A 312 27.35 8.59 -29.84
CA THR A 312 28.13 7.35 -29.65
C THR A 312 27.27 6.21 -29.11
N VAL A 313 26.13 6.52 -28.48
CA VAL A 313 25.14 5.55 -28.02
C VAL A 313 24.24 5.17 -29.21
N LYS A 314 24.55 4.05 -29.87
CA LYS A 314 23.79 3.53 -31.01
C LYS A 314 22.55 2.78 -30.55
N PHE A 315 21.41 3.07 -31.19
CA PHE A 315 20.13 2.38 -31.00
C PHE A 315 19.86 1.50 -32.25
N ASP A 316 20.07 0.18 -32.19
CA ASP A 316 19.73 -0.80 -33.25
C ASP A 316 18.73 -1.90 -32.75
N LEU A 317 18.72 -3.17 -33.20
CA LEU A 317 17.78 -4.19 -32.66
C LEU A 317 17.98 -4.43 -31.13
N GLN A 318 19.15 -4.04 -30.62
CA GLN A 318 19.48 -3.92 -29.20
C GLN A 318 18.72 -2.78 -28.49
N THR A 319 18.10 -1.85 -29.24
CA THR A 319 17.27 -0.71 -28.75
C THR A 319 16.17 -1.14 -27.82
N TYR A 320 15.47 -2.25 -28.12
CA TYR A 320 14.36 -2.67 -27.27
C TYR A 320 14.87 -3.15 -25.90
N LEU A 321 15.90 -4.02 -25.88
CA LEU A 321 16.52 -4.49 -24.63
C LEU A 321 17.19 -3.34 -23.86
N MET A 322 17.88 -2.45 -24.57
CA MET A 322 18.46 -1.22 -24.00
C MET A 322 17.39 -0.32 -23.39
N PHE A 323 16.21 -0.24 -24.00
CA PHE A 323 15.08 0.51 -23.46
C PHE A 323 14.50 -0.15 -22.20
N LEU A 324 14.41 -1.47 -22.14
CA LEU A 324 14.00 -2.17 -20.91
C LEU A 324 14.91 -1.80 -19.74
N GLN A 325 16.22 -1.73 -19.99
CA GLN A 325 17.19 -1.37 -18.96
C GLN A 325 17.10 0.12 -18.55
N LEU A 326 16.69 1.03 -19.45
CA LEU A 326 16.35 2.42 -19.08
C LEU A 326 15.13 2.48 -18.17
N ILE A 327 14.15 1.60 -18.36
CA ILE A 327 12.99 1.48 -17.48
C ILE A 327 13.41 0.96 -16.10
N ASP A 328 14.31 -0.02 -16.05
CA ASP A 328 14.85 -0.53 -14.78
C ASP A 328 15.57 0.57 -14.00
N ASP A 329 16.41 1.35 -14.68
CA ASP A 329 17.09 2.50 -14.09
C ASP A 329 16.12 3.61 -13.66
N PHE A 330 15.02 3.83 -14.37
CA PHE A 330 13.97 4.75 -13.94
C PHE A 330 13.28 4.30 -12.65
N VAL A 331 12.94 3.00 -12.56
CA VAL A 331 12.39 2.41 -11.33
C VAL A 331 13.39 2.56 -10.18
N PHE A 332 14.67 2.26 -10.43
CA PHE A 332 15.75 2.42 -9.45
C PHE A 332 15.91 3.87 -8.97
N MET A 333 15.95 4.84 -9.89
CA MET A 333 16.05 6.27 -9.55
C MET A 333 14.89 6.72 -8.64
N CYS A 334 13.68 6.21 -8.90
CA CYS A 334 12.50 6.54 -8.08
C CYS A 334 12.59 5.98 -6.65
N LEU A 335 13.51 5.08 -6.32
CA LEU A 335 13.70 4.61 -4.94
C LEU A 335 14.22 5.74 -4.03
N PHE A 336 14.99 6.69 -4.55
CA PHE A 336 15.57 7.80 -3.78
C PHE A 336 14.55 8.87 -3.36
N VAL A 337 13.43 8.99 -4.08
CA VAL A 337 12.31 9.90 -3.68
C VAL A 337 11.43 9.31 -2.57
N GLY A 338 11.81 8.12 -2.08
CA GLY A 338 11.27 7.45 -0.89
C GLY A 338 10.16 6.46 -1.22
N ASN A 339 10.30 5.22 -0.79
CA ASN A 339 9.32 4.15 -0.98
C ASN A 339 8.74 3.74 0.39
N ASP A 340 8.09 2.58 0.49
CA ASP A 340 7.56 2.08 1.76
C ASP A 340 8.62 1.49 2.70
N PHE A 341 9.80 1.20 2.19
CA PHE A 341 10.89 0.52 2.90
C PHE A 341 11.99 1.50 3.33
N LEU A 342 12.18 2.58 2.57
CA LEU A 342 13.21 3.60 2.78
C LEU A 342 12.62 5.01 2.84
N PRO A 343 13.08 5.85 3.80
CA PRO A 343 12.75 7.26 3.78
C PRO A 343 13.32 7.96 2.53
N HIS A 344 12.64 8.99 2.06
CA HIS A 344 13.15 9.84 0.98
C HIS A 344 14.45 10.53 1.37
N VAL A 345 15.39 10.63 0.43
CA VAL A 345 16.60 11.45 0.61
C VAL A 345 16.17 12.91 0.84
N PRO A 346 16.72 13.64 1.82
CA PRO A 346 16.17 14.94 2.23
C PRO A 346 16.08 15.99 1.11
N SER A 347 16.97 15.92 0.11
CA SER A 347 17.04 16.81 -1.05
C SER A 347 16.14 16.37 -2.22
N LEU A 348 15.48 15.22 -2.16
CA LEU A 348 14.75 14.62 -3.28
C LEU A 348 13.25 14.46 -2.97
N GLU A 349 12.50 15.53 -3.21
CA GLU A 349 11.05 15.55 -3.08
C GLU A 349 10.33 15.66 -4.43
N ILE A 350 9.33 14.79 -4.68
CA ILE A 350 8.55 14.79 -5.92
C ILE A 350 7.89 16.15 -6.17
N SER A 351 7.29 16.78 -5.15
CA SER A 351 6.67 18.11 -5.26
C SER A 351 7.65 19.23 -5.63
N GLU A 352 8.95 19.00 -5.50
CA GLU A 352 10.02 19.96 -5.81
C GLU A 352 10.72 19.63 -7.14
N GLY A 353 10.19 18.67 -7.92
CA GLY A 353 10.74 18.27 -9.22
C GLY A 353 11.87 17.25 -9.14
N ALA A 354 11.94 16.45 -8.07
CA ALA A 354 13.04 15.48 -7.88
C ALA A 354 13.12 14.43 -8.99
N ILE A 355 12.01 13.93 -9.52
CA ILE A 355 12.03 12.91 -10.58
C ILE A 355 12.64 13.48 -11.87
N ASP A 356 12.28 14.72 -12.24
CA ASP A 356 12.85 15.38 -13.41
C ASP A 356 14.35 15.63 -13.23
N LEU A 357 14.77 16.07 -12.03
CA LEU A 357 16.19 16.23 -11.69
C LEU A 357 16.97 14.91 -11.80
N LEU A 358 16.41 13.81 -11.28
CA LEU A 358 17.02 12.48 -11.36
C LEU A 358 17.24 12.07 -12.83
N MET A 359 16.19 12.18 -13.66
CA MET A 359 16.26 11.85 -15.08
C MET A 359 17.28 12.73 -15.83
N ASP A 360 17.32 14.03 -15.53
CA ASP A 360 18.22 14.97 -16.20
C ASP A 360 19.68 14.73 -15.80
N VAL A 361 19.97 14.47 -14.53
CA VAL A 361 21.32 14.08 -14.09
C VAL A 361 21.73 12.77 -14.73
N TYR A 362 20.85 11.77 -14.74
CA TYR A 362 21.11 10.45 -15.30
C TYR A 362 21.51 10.55 -16.77
N LYS A 363 20.71 11.26 -17.60
CA LYS A 363 21.01 11.45 -19.03
C LYS A 363 22.34 12.16 -19.28
N ARG A 364 22.64 13.22 -18.51
CA ARG A 364 23.87 14.01 -18.68
C ARG A 364 25.13 13.22 -18.32
N GLU A 365 25.04 12.42 -17.27
CA GLU A 365 26.18 11.67 -16.75
C GLU A 365 26.28 10.24 -17.31
N PHE A 366 25.28 9.74 -18.05
CA PHE A 366 25.20 8.35 -18.50
C PHE A 366 26.50 7.81 -19.13
N VAL A 367 27.07 8.57 -20.07
CA VAL A 367 28.31 8.18 -20.76
C VAL A 367 29.52 8.23 -19.82
N ARG A 368 29.57 9.22 -18.93
CA ARG A 368 30.67 9.38 -17.96
C ARG A 368 30.64 8.32 -16.86
N MET A 369 29.45 7.92 -16.44
CA MET A 369 29.22 6.78 -15.54
C MET A 369 29.58 5.45 -16.19
N GLY A 370 29.66 5.40 -17.52
CA GLY A 370 29.94 4.17 -18.25
C GLY A 370 28.71 3.27 -18.45
N GLY A 371 27.49 3.82 -18.37
CA GLY A 371 26.25 3.13 -18.72
C GLY A 371 25.22 3.07 -17.58
N TYR A 372 24.40 2.02 -17.63
CA TYR A 372 23.25 1.81 -16.75
C TYR A 372 23.61 1.66 -15.27
N LEU A 373 22.72 2.12 -14.39
CA LEU A 373 22.84 1.98 -12.93
C LEU A 373 22.55 0.55 -12.48
N THR A 374 21.69 -0.16 -13.22
CA THR A 374 21.20 -1.48 -12.87
C THR A 374 21.29 -2.47 -14.03
N ASP A 375 21.34 -3.75 -13.69
CA ASP A 375 21.11 -4.88 -14.58
C ASP A 375 20.07 -5.79 -13.90
N ALA A 376 18.80 -5.57 -14.24
CA ALA A 376 17.65 -6.12 -13.51
C ALA A 376 17.74 -5.84 -11.99
N SER A 377 17.90 -6.88 -11.17
CA SER A 377 18.01 -6.75 -9.70
C SER A 377 19.38 -6.24 -9.23
N GLN A 378 20.41 -6.34 -10.06
CA GLN A 378 21.78 -6.05 -9.68
C GLN A 378 22.09 -4.56 -9.82
N VAL A 379 22.65 -3.97 -8.76
CA VAL A 379 22.95 -2.54 -8.69
C VAL A 379 24.45 -2.32 -8.84
N ASN A 380 24.85 -1.46 -9.79
CA ASN A 380 26.25 -1.09 -9.95
C ASN A 380 26.61 0.07 -9.01
N LEU A 381 27.19 -0.26 -7.85
CA LEU A 381 27.46 0.72 -6.78
C LEU A 381 28.45 1.82 -7.16
N GLU A 382 29.42 1.54 -8.03
CA GLU A 382 30.37 2.55 -8.54
C GLU A 382 29.63 3.62 -9.36
N ARG A 383 28.74 3.18 -10.26
CA ARG A 383 27.92 4.10 -11.07
C ARG A 383 26.90 4.86 -10.22
N VAL A 384 26.31 4.19 -9.23
CA VAL A 384 25.39 4.82 -8.27
C VAL A 384 26.10 5.89 -7.47
N GLU A 385 27.33 5.66 -7.01
CA GLU A 385 28.12 6.68 -6.32
C GLU A 385 28.32 7.91 -7.21
N HIS A 386 28.75 7.72 -8.46
CA HIS A 386 28.90 8.83 -9.41
C HIS A 386 27.60 9.61 -9.60
N PHE A 387 26.49 8.89 -9.80
CA PHE A 387 25.16 9.47 -9.97
C PHE A 387 24.73 10.31 -8.76
N VAL A 388 24.81 9.72 -7.56
CA VAL A 388 24.36 10.36 -6.32
C VAL A 388 25.28 11.51 -5.91
N GLN A 389 26.59 11.41 -6.16
CA GLN A 389 27.52 12.54 -5.95
C GLN A 389 27.25 13.71 -6.91
N THR A 390 26.74 13.44 -8.11
CA THR A 390 26.30 14.52 -9.00
C THR A 390 25.04 15.19 -8.46
N LEU A 391 24.07 14.41 -7.96
CA LEU A 391 22.89 14.96 -7.25
C LEU A 391 23.29 15.77 -6.01
N ALA A 392 24.32 15.34 -5.29
CA ALA A 392 24.85 16.02 -4.10
C ALA A 392 25.23 17.49 -4.38
N SER A 393 25.70 17.79 -5.59
CA SER A 393 26.06 19.15 -6.00
C SER A 393 24.86 20.12 -6.02
N HIS A 394 23.63 19.60 -6.10
CA HIS A 394 22.40 20.38 -6.12
C HIS A 394 21.78 20.60 -4.72
N GLU A 395 22.22 19.87 -3.69
CA GLU A 395 21.56 19.86 -2.36
C GLU A 395 21.43 21.24 -1.73
N ASN A 396 22.53 22.00 -1.68
CA ASN A 396 22.52 23.33 -1.07
C ASN A 396 21.56 24.29 -1.77
N ALA A 397 21.48 24.23 -3.10
CA ALA A 397 20.57 25.07 -3.88
C ALA A 397 19.10 24.70 -3.60
N ILE A 398 18.80 23.40 -3.52
CA ILE A 398 17.47 22.87 -3.20
C ILE A 398 17.04 23.35 -1.81
N PHE A 399 17.89 23.18 -0.79
CA PHE A 399 17.55 23.59 0.58
C PHE A 399 17.35 25.10 0.72
N ARG A 400 18.18 25.91 0.05
CA ARG A 400 18.01 27.37 0.03
C ARG A 400 16.69 27.78 -0.62
N LYS A 401 16.34 27.18 -1.76
CA LYS A 401 15.06 27.42 -2.46
C LYS A 401 13.87 27.03 -1.58
N ARG A 402 13.89 25.82 -1.00
CA ARG A 402 12.84 25.32 -0.10
C ARG A 402 12.58 26.29 1.05
N ARG A 403 13.65 26.79 1.68
CA ARG A 403 13.56 27.77 2.75
C ARG A 403 12.96 29.10 2.29
N GLN A 404 13.39 29.63 1.14
CA GLN A 404 12.82 30.86 0.58
C GLN A 404 11.30 30.74 0.37
N GLU A 405 10.84 29.60 -0.13
CA GLU A 405 9.41 29.30 -0.34
C GLU A 405 8.64 29.13 0.98
N GLN A 406 9.26 28.53 2.00
CA GLN A 406 8.70 28.45 3.35
C GLN A 406 8.54 29.82 3.98
N THR A 407 9.60 30.65 3.98
CA THR A 407 9.57 32.02 4.50
C THR A 407 8.52 32.87 3.77
N ALA A 408 8.44 32.78 2.44
CA ALA A 408 7.43 33.48 1.65
C ALA A 408 6.00 33.03 2.02
N SER A 409 5.79 31.71 2.20
CA SER A 409 4.51 31.15 2.65
C SER A 409 4.12 31.65 4.04
N GLU A 410 5.07 31.72 4.98
CA GLU A 410 4.84 32.19 6.34
C GLU A 410 4.50 33.68 6.38
N ILE A 411 5.23 34.51 5.63
CA ILE A 411 4.92 35.93 5.45
C ILE A 411 3.50 36.09 4.90
N HIS A 412 3.15 35.34 3.86
CA HIS A 412 1.81 35.37 3.26
C HIS A 412 0.72 34.95 4.26
N ALA A 413 0.96 33.90 5.06
CA ALA A 413 0.06 33.45 6.11
C ALA A 413 -0.13 34.49 7.21
N ARG A 414 0.96 35.13 7.67
CA ARG A 414 0.92 36.22 8.66
C ARG A 414 0.14 37.43 8.14
N HIS A 415 0.36 37.85 6.89
CA HIS A 415 -0.41 38.93 6.28
C HIS A 415 -1.90 38.61 6.14
N SER A 416 -2.23 37.37 5.73
CA SER A 416 -3.61 36.91 5.63
C SER A 416 -4.33 36.89 6.98
N SER A 417 -3.67 36.37 8.02
CA SER A 417 -4.17 36.37 9.39
C SER A 417 -4.33 37.80 9.94
N ALA A 418 -3.37 38.70 9.69
CA ALA A 418 -3.46 40.10 10.11
C ALA A 418 -4.63 40.85 9.44
N LYS A 419 -4.88 40.60 8.14
CA LYS A 419 -6.06 41.13 7.41
C LYS A 419 -7.38 40.59 7.97
N MET A 420 -7.41 39.32 8.37
CA MET A 420 -8.59 38.72 8.97
C MET A 420 -8.86 39.29 10.37
N ASN A 421 -7.81 39.46 11.19
CA ASN A 421 -7.91 40.05 12.51
C ASN A 421 -8.31 41.53 12.48
N SER A 422 -7.83 42.32 11.52
CA SER A 422 -8.25 43.72 11.37
C SER A 422 -9.70 43.86 10.91
N ARG A 423 -10.19 42.91 10.10
CA ARG A 423 -11.60 42.82 9.69
C ARG A 423 -12.51 42.39 10.85
N TRP A 424 -12.06 41.48 11.70
CA TRP A 424 -12.74 41.05 12.93
C TRP A 424 -12.78 42.14 14.02
N LYS A 425 -11.68 42.87 14.21
CA LYS A 425 -11.62 44.02 15.16
C LYS A 425 -12.56 45.18 14.77
N ARG A 426 -12.97 45.27 13.50
CA ARG A 426 -13.97 46.24 13.03
C ARG A 426 -15.42 45.79 13.25
N SER A 427 -15.67 44.53 13.62
CA SER A 427 -17.02 43.96 13.71
C SER A 427 -17.52 43.60 15.11
N GLN A 428 -16.70 43.69 16.18
CA GLN A 428 -17.18 43.47 17.55
C GLN A 428 -16.56 44.43 18.58
N SER A 429 -17.43 45.02 19.41
CA SER A 429 -17.13 45.76 20.64
C SER A 429 -17.36 44.84 21.86
N SER A 430 -16.40 44.00 22.21
CA SER A 430 -16.25 43.46 23.58
C SER A 430 -14.89 42.76 23.76
N PRO A 431 -14.17 43.02 24.86
CA PRO A 431 -12.86 42.43 25.10
C PRO A 431 -12.99 41.21 26.05
N ASN A 432 -12.95 40.01 25.50
CA ASN A 432 -12.45 38.82 26.21
C ASN A 432 -12.37 37.63 25.24
N HIS A 433 -11.17 37.30 24.77
CA HIS A 433 -10.68 35.91 24.75
C HIS A 433 -9.22 35.82 24.31
N LEU A 434 -8.56 34.83 24.91
CA LEU A 434 -7.15 34.47 24.92
C LEU A 434 -6.46 34.47 23.55
N ASN A 435 -5.33 35.16 23.50
CA ASN A 435 -4.40 35.22 22.39
C ASN A 435 -3.61 33.90 22.33
N SER A 436 -4.11 32.88 21.61
CA SER A 436 -3.27 31.72 21.26
C SER A 436 -2.45 32.09 20.02
N GLU A 437 -1.26 32.65 20.23
CA GLU A 437 -0.26 32.72 19.17
C GLU A 437 -0.02 31.31 18.66
N ALA A 438 -0.34 31.06 17.39
CA ALA A 438 0.05 29.83 16.71
C ALA A 438 1.58 29.80 16.65
N LYS A 439 2.22 29.17 17.64
CA LYS A 439 3.64 28.85 17.59
C LYS A 439 3.86 27.92 16.41
N PHE A 440 4.41 28.46 15.33
CA PHE A 440 4.96 27.64 14.26
C PHE A 440 6.05 26.75 14.87
N PRO A 441 6.09 25.45 14.56
CA PRO A 441 7.17 24.58 15.00
C PRO A 441 8.51 25.19 14.56
N VAL A 442 9.43 25.39 15.50
CA VAL A 442 10.76 25.91 15.19
C VAL A 442 11.55 24.77 14.52
N ASP A 443 11.94 24.94 13.26
CA ASP A 443 12.87 24.02 12.60
C ASP A 443 14.25 24.21 13.23
N LYS A 444 14.70 23.21 13.99
CA LYS A 444 16.02 23.25 14.64
C LYS A 444 17.17 22.91 13.70
N VAL A 445 16.89 22.23 12.58
CA VAL A 445 17.92 21.79 11.64
C VAL A 445 18.37 22.96 10.77
N ASN A 446 17.43 23.81 10.34
CA ASN A 446 17.71 24.95 9.49
C ASN A 446 18.48 24.53 8.23
N LEU A 447 17.87 23.69 7.37
CA LEU A 447 18.47 23.24 6.12
C LEU A 447 18.87 24.43 5.21
N GLY A 448 20.07 24.37 4.62
CA GLY A 448 20.61 25.39 3.71
C GLY A 448 21.40 26.54 4.37
N GLU A 449 21.54 26.55 5.70
CA GLU A 449 22.43 27.45 6.46
C GLU A 449 23.68 26.73 6.96
N ASP A 450 24.80 27.44 7.07
CA ASP A 450 26.05 26.87 7.58
C ASP A 450 25.84 26.02 8.85
N GLY A 451 26.41 24.83 8.86
CA GLY A 451 26.23 23.85 9.94
C GLY A 451 24.94 23.00 9.88
N TRP A 452 24.15 23.07 8.79
CA TRP A 452 22.86 22.36 8.70
C TRP A 452 22.99 20.84 8.79
N LYS A 453 24.10 20.29 8.30
CA LYS A 453 24.32 18.85 8.23
C LYS A 453 24.62 18.28 9.61
N GLU A 454 25.45 18.97 10.37
CA GLU A 454 25.79 18.67 11.76
C GLU A 454 24.52 18.72 12.62
N ARG A 455 23.72 19.78 12.50
CA ARG A 455 22.43 19.91 13.22
C ARG A 455 21.46 18.81 12.84
N TYR A 456 21.42 18.42 11.56
CA TYR A 456 20.55 17.33 11.10
C TYR A 456 20.88 16.01 11.78
N TYR A 457 22.15 15.59 11.74
CA TYR A 457 22.53 14.33 12.36
C TYR A 457 22.35 14.37 13.89
N THR A 458 22.73 15.46 14.55
CA THR A 458 22.51 15.61 16.00
C THR A 458 21.03 15.50 16.39
N GLU A 459 20.12 16.15 15.67
CA GLU A 459 18.69 16.13 16.02
C GLU A 459 17.98 14.85 15.55
N LYS A 460 18.28 14.34 14.35
CA LYS A 460 17.52 13.25 13.71
C LYS A 460 18.09 11.86 13.99
N PHE A 461 19.39 11.76 14.23
CA PHE A 461 20.09 10.52 14.58
C PHE A 461 20.50 10.47 16.06
N GLU A 462 20.17 11.52 16.83
CA GLU A 462 20.40 11.61 18.29
C GLU A 462 21.87 11.38 18.71
N VAL A 463 22.80 11.83 17.86
CA VAL A 463 24.25 11.73 18.11
C VAL A 463 24.78 13.02 18.74
N GLN A 464 25.68 12.89 19.73
CA GLN A 464 26.22 14.05 20.46
C GLN A 464 27.66 14.38 20.10
N THR A 465 28.49 13.37 19.83
CA THR A 465 29.91 13.55 19.49
C THR A 465 30.13 13.49 17.99
N ASP A 466 31.22 14.10 17.51
CA ASP A 466 31.57 14.05 16.08
C ASP A 466 31.93 12.62 15.62
N ASP A 467 32.50 11.81 16.51
CA ASP A 467 32.83 10.40 16.26
C ASP A 467 31.56 9.53 16.15
N ASP A 468 30.56 9.76 17.00
CA ASP A 468 29.24 9.13 16.87
C ASP A 468 28.54 9.56 15.58
N ARG A 469 28.70 10.83 15.18
CA ARG A 469 28.13 11.36 13.94
C ARG A 469 28.72 10.66 12.71
N ASP A 470 30.04 10.54 12.64
CA ASP A 470 30.71 9.85 11.53
C ASP A 470 30.30 8.37 11.45
N ARG A 471 30.24 7.67 12.60
CA ARG A 471 29.73 6.30 12.67
C ARG A 471 28.28 6.18 12.20
N ALA A 472 27.39 7.02 12.71
CA ALA A 472 25.97 6.99 12.37
C ALA A 472 25.75 7.31 10.89
N GLN A 473 26.46 8.30 10.34
CA GLN A 473 26.41 8.65 8.92
C GLN A 473 26.85 7.48 8.04
N LYS A 474 28.02 6.89 8.31
CA LYS A 474 28.55 5.74 7.53
C LYS A 474 27.63 4.52 7.61
N HIS A 475 27.11 4.21 8.81
CA HIS A 475 26.19 3.09 8.97
C HIS A 475 24.83 3.36 8.30
N ALA A 476 24.32 4.59 8.37
CA ALA A 476 23.09 4.97 7.68
C ALA A 476 23.23 4.84 6.17
N VAL A 477 24.37 5.26 5.58
CA VAL A 477 24.65 5.06 4.15
C VAL A 477 24.70 3.58 3.81
N LEU A 478 25.48 2.77 4.55
CA LEU A 478 25.52 1.32 4.33
C LEU A 478 24.12 0.70 4.35
N LYS A 479 23.32 1.00 5.38
CA LYS A 479 21.96 0.46 5.51
C LYS A 479 20.99 0.99 4.47
N TYR A 480 21.17 2.23 4.01
CA TYR A 480 20.35 2.76 2.93
C TYR A 480 20.67 2.07 1.60
N VAL A 481 21.97 1.83 1.33
CA VAL A 481 22.43 1.14 0.12
C VAL A 481 22.02 -0.34 0.13
N GLU A 482 22.15 -1.03 1.27
CA GLU A 482 21.53 -2.36 1.45
C GLU A 482 20.03 -2.29 1.12
N GLY A 483 19.33 -1.25 1.56
CA GLY A 483 17.91 -1.13 1.30
C GLY A 483 17.51 -0.95 -0.15
N ILE A 484 18.22 -0.12 -0.92
CA ILE A 484 17.92 0.02 -2.36
C ILE A 484 18.20 -1.28 -3.11
N CYS A 485 19.26 -2.00 -2.76
CA CYS A 485 19.52 -3.35 -3.31
C CYS A 485 18.43 -4.36 -2.90
N TRP A 486 17.98 -4.31 -1.65
CA TRP A 486 16.89 -5.16 -1.17
C TRP A 486 15.58 -4.90 -1.93
N VAL A 487 15.23 -3.62 -2.16
CA VAL A 487 14.02 -3.25 -2.90
C VAL A 487 14.11 -3.68 -4.37
N MET A 488 15.27 -3.51 -5.02
CA MET A 488 15.48 -4.00 -6.39
C MET A 488 15.30 -5.51 -6.48
N HIS A 489 15.92 -6.28 -5.58
CA HIS A 489 15.66 -7.73 -5.52
C HIS A 489 14.17 -8.02 -5.28
N TYR A 490 13.51 -7.32 -4.37
CA TYR A 490 12.10 -7.56 -4.05
C TYR A 490 11.16 -7.34 -5.26
N TYR A 491 11.47 -6.35 -6.09
CA TYR A 491 10.68 -5.99 -7.27
C TYR A 491 10.92 -6.96 -8.43
N TYR A 492 12.17 -7.33 -8.70
CA TYR A 492 12.56 -8.10 -9.88
C TYR A 492 12.67 -9.62 -9.65
N GLU A 493 12.99 -10.06 -8.44
CA GLU A 493 13.23 -11.48 -8.13
C GLU A 493 12.33 -12.01 -7.00
N GLY A 494 11.89 -11.13 -6.10
CA GLY A 494 11.17 -11.49 -4.88
C GLY A 494 12.02 -11.25 -3.64
N VAL A 495 11.46 -11.57 -2.48
CA VAL A 495 12.08 -11.26 -1.19
C VAL A 495 13.44 -11.94 -1.06
N CYS A 496 14.50 -11.16 -0.84
CA CYS A 496 15.86 -11.67 -0.61
C CYS A 496 16.22 -11.74 0.89
N SER A 497 15.46 -11.08 1.75
CA SER A 497 15.53 -11.23 3.21
C SER A 497 14.21 -10.86 3.87
N TRP A 498 13.65 -11.78 4.65
CA TRP A 498 12.44 -11.52 5.44
C TRP A 498 12.72 -10.66 6.68
N GLN A 499 13.95 -10.73 7.22
CA GLN A 499 14.38 -10.08 8.47
C GLN A 499 14.96 -8.68 8.25
N TRP A 500 15.51 -8.41 7.06
CA TRP A 500 16.17 -7.13 6.80
C TRP A 500 15.21 -5.95 6.92
N PHE A 501 15.68 -4.85 7.51
CA PHE A 501 15.00 -3.55 7.52
C PHE A 501 16.01 -2.41 7.66
N TYR A 502 15.60 -1.20 7.29
CA TYR A 502 16.38 0.01 7.49
C TYR A 502 16.23 0.53 8.95
N PRO A 503 17.31 0.57 9.76
CA PRO A 503 17.21 0.79 11.21
C PRO A 503 17.24 2.28 11.61
N TYR A 504 16.78 3.16 10.74
CA TYR A 504 16.69 4.59 11.00
C TYR A 504 15.36 5.16 10.51
N HIS A 505 14.91 6.24 11.17
CA HIS A 505 13.69 6.94 10.77
C HIS A 505 13.91 7.93 9.61
N TYR A 506 15.17 8.26 9.31
CA TYR A 506 15.55 9.29 8.35
C TYR A 506 16.67 8.79 7.42
N ALA A 507 16.73 9.33 6.20
CA ALA A 507 17.74 9.01 5.21
C ALA A 507 19.01 9.87 5.41
N PRO A 508 20.20 9.38 5.05
CA PRO A 508 21.37 10.23 4.90
C PRO A 508 21.20 11.21 3.72
N PHE A 509 22.09 12.21 3.61
CA PHE A 509 22.09 13.14 2.48
C PHE A 509 22.75 12.52 1.24
N ALA A 510 22.43 13.02 0.05
CA ALA A 510 23.07 12.56 -1.19
C ALA A 510 24.60 12.73 -1.12
N SER A 511 25.08 13.82 -0.52
CA SER A 511 26.51 14.06 -0.30
C SER A 511 27.21 13.01 0.57
N ASP A 512 26.49 12.20 1.35
CA ASP A 512 27.06 11.18 2.22
C ASP A 512 27.39 9.85 1.51
N PHE A 513 26.81 9.60 0.34
CA PHE A 513 26.98 8.35 -0.40
C PHE A 513 28.34 8.29 -1.10
N ARG A 514 29.39 7.91 -0.36
CA ARG A 514 30.77 7.75 -0.85
C ARG A 514 31.37 6.42 -0.47
N GLY A 515 32.28 5.91 -1.30
CA GLY A 515 32.92 4.60 -1.12
C GLY A 515 31.92 3.45 -1.22
N LEU A 516 30.93 3.56 -2.12
CA LEU A 516 29.87 2.56 -2.29
C LEU A 516 30.41 1.28 -2.92
N ASP A 517 31.42 1.39 -3.77
CA ASP A 517 32.13 0.28 -4.41
C ASP A 517 32.79 -0.69 -3.41
N GLN A 518 33.10 -0.21 -2.21
CA GLN A 518 33.71 -0.99 -1.13
C GLN A 518 32.68 -1.74 -0.27
N LEU A 519 31.39 -1.44 -0.43
CA LEU A 519 30.33 -2.07 0.35
C LEU A 519 30.09 -3.48 -0.16
N LYS A 520 30.02 -4.43 0.79
CA LYS A 520 29.60 -5.80 0.51
C LYS A 520 28.16 -5.96 0.97
N ILE A 521 27.28 -6.27 0.03
CA ILE A 521 25.85 -6.38 0.26
C ILE A 521 25.46 -7.84 0.03
N ASP A 522 25.12 -8.51 1.11
CA ASP A 522 24.68 -9.89 1.12
C ASP A 522 23.40 -10.01 1.96
N PHE A 523 22.43 -10.77 1.46
CA PHE A 523 21.17 -11.00 2.16
C PHE A 523 21.02 -12.45 2.58
N VAL A 524 20.52 -12.65 3.80
CA VAL A 524 20.05 -13.95 4.27
C VAL A 524 18.54 -13.98 4.13
N LEU A 525 18.03 -14.94 3.33
CA LEU A 525 16.60 -15.07 3.06
C LEU A 525 15.78 -15.16 4.35
N GLY A 526 16.20 -16.04 5.28
CA GLY A 526 15.48 -16.31 6.52
C GLY A 526 14.06 -16.81 6.26
N GLN A 527 13.11 -16.46 7.14
CA GLN A 527 11.72 -16.91 7.05
C GLN A 527 10.73 -15.79 7.39
N PRO A 528 9.52 -15.79 6.82
CA PRO A 528 8.47 -14.89 7.27
C PRO A 528 8.12 -15.18 8.73
N PHE A 529 7.72 -14.14 9.45
CA PHE A 529 7.09 -14.28 10.76
C PHE A 529 5.84 -15.17 10.69
N LYS A 530 5.44 -15.77 11.81
CA LYS A 530 4.08 -16.31 11.90
C LYS A 530 3.08 -15.14 11.95
N PRO A 531 1.81 -15.35 11.59
CA PRO A 531 0.81 -14.29 11.62
C PRO A 531 0.70 -13.58 12.98
N PHE A 532 0.80 -14.29 14.11
CA PHE A 532 0.74 -13.67 15.44
C PHE A 532 2.02 -12.92 15.80
N ASP A 533 3.18 -13.40 15.35
CA ASP A 533 4.45 -12.69 15.54
C ASP A 533 4.40 -11.35 14.80
N GLN A 534 3.85 -11.33 13.58
CA GLN A 534 3.62 -10.08 12.85
C GLN A 534 2.63 -9.18 13.59
N LEU A 535 1.50 -9.70 14.08
CA LEU A 535 0.52 -8.89 14.82
C LEU A 535 1.16 -8.21 16.03
N MET A 536 1.94 -8.96 16.82
CA MET A 536 2.72 -8.39 17.93
C MET A 536 3.76 -7.38 17.45
N GLY A 537 4.30 -7.56 16.24
CA GLY A 537 5.25 -6.68 15.58
C GLY A 537 4.68 -5.38 15.00
N VAL A 538 3.36 -5.29 14.78
CA VAL A 538 2.74 -4.15 14.07
C VAL A 538 1.60 -3.46 14.81
N LEU A 539 0.92 -4.14 15.72
CA LEU A 539 -0.24 -3.58 16.42
C LEU A 539 0.18 -2.69 17.61
N PRO A 540 -0.53 -1.58 17.86
CA PRO A 540 -0.48 -0.90 19.15
C PRO A 540 -1.26 -1.68 20.21
N ALA A 541 -0.94 -1.45 21.49
CA ALA A 541 -1.65 -2.08 22.62
C ALA A 541 -3.17 -1.81 22.62
N ALA A 542 -3.60 -0.68 22.07
CA ALA A 542 -5.02 -0.33 21.89
C ALA A 542 -5.79 -1.30 20.96
N SER A 543 -5.08 -2.10 20.16
CA SER A 543 -5.64 -3.13 19.27
C SER A 543 -5.37 -4.56 19.74
N ALA A 544 -4.95 -4.75 21.00
CA ALA A 544 -4.63 -6.08 21.55
C ALA A 544 -5.79 -7.08 21.47
N GLN A 545 -7.05 -6.62 21.38
CA GLN A 545 -8.22 -7.48 21.15
C GLN A 545 -8.12 -8.36 19.88
N ALA A 546 -7.30 -7.98 18.91
CA ALA A 546 -7.07 -8.75 17.68
C ALA A 546 -6.21 -10.02 17.90
N LEU A 547 -5.57 -10.14 19.07
CA LEU A 547 -4.67 -11.23 19.47
C LEU A 547 -5.32 -12.21 20.46
N PRO A 548 -4.77 -13.43 20.61
CA PRO A 548 -5.12 -14.37 21.69
C PRO A 548 -4.93 -13.76 23.08
N LEU A 549 -5.71 -14.22 24.08
CA LEU A 549 -5.78 -13.57 25.39
C LEU A 549 -4.41 -13.36 26.07
N LEU A 550 -3.55 -14.39 26.12
CA LEU A 550 -2.24 -14.27 26.78
C LEU A 550 -1.22 -13.45 26.00
N TYR A 551 -1.40 -13.30 24.67
CA TYR A 551 -0.57 -12.41 23.86
C TYR A 551 -0.90 -10.95 24.18
N ARG A 552 -2.15 -10.63 24.53
CA ARG A 552 -2.57 -9.27 24.93
C ARG A 552 -1.78 -8.80 26.15
N ASN A 553 -1.59 -9.68 27.13
CA ASN A 553 -0.87 -9.38 28.36
C ASN A 553 0.57 -8.95 28.08
N LEU A 554 1.22 -9.52 27.06
CA LEU A 554 2.56 -9.11 26.65
C LEU A 554 2.62 -7.65 26.17
N MET A 555 1.50 -7.08 25.68
CA MET A 555 1.42 -5.69 25.21
C MET A 555 0.99 -4.70 26.29
N THR A 556 0.29 -5.17 27.34
CA THR A 556 -0.42 -4.29 28.28
C THR A 556 0.02 -4.43 29.74
N ASP A 557 0.60 -5.57 30.12
CA ASP A 557 1.02 -5.82 31.51
C ASP A 557 2.27 -4.98 31.83
N PRO A 558 2.26 -4.17 32.91
CA PRO A 558 3.43 -3.40 33.36
C PRO A 558 4.68 -4.25 33.62
N SER A 559 4.52 -5.54 33.89
CA SER A 559 5.62 -6.49 34.13
C SER A 559 6.14 -7.17 32.85
N SER A 560 5.53 -6.89 31.68
CA SER A 560 5.95 -7.48 30.42
C SER A 560 7.39 -7.07 30.04
N PRO A 561 8.29 -8.03 29.74
CA PRO A 561 9.66 -7.73 29.30
C PRO A 561 9.77 -7.00 27.94
N ILE A 562 8.65 -6.86 27.24
CA ILE A 562 8.57 -6.21 25.92
C ILE A 562 7.55 -5.06 25.91
N LEU A 563 7.16 -4.55 27.08
CA LEU A 563 6.23 -3.43 27.19
C LEU A 563 6.74 -2.16 26.49
N ASP A 564 8.06 -1.96 26.48
CA ASP A 564 8.72 -0.82 25.85
C ASP A 564 8.50 -0.75 24.33
N PHE A 565 8.12 -1.87 23.69
CA PHE A 565 7.70 -1.89 22.29
C PHE A 565 6.32 -1.25 22.05
N TYR A 566 5.53 -1.00 23.08
CA TYR A 566 4.14 -0.53 22.98
C TYR A 566 3.92 0.79 23.70
N PRO A 567 4.65 1.87 23.34
CA PRO A 567 4.49 3.15 23.99
C PRO A 567 3.09 3.73 23.75
N THR A 568 2.47 4.26 24.81
CA THR A 568 1.20 5.00 24.71
C THR A 568 1.39 6.38 24.09
N GLU A 569 2.56 7.00 24.34
CA GLU A 569 2.96 8.29 23.79
C GLU A 569 4.24 8.15 23.00
N PHE A 570 4.27 8.76 21.81
CA PHE A 570 5.41 8.76 20.91
C PHE A 570 5.47 10.08 20.14
N GLU A 571 6.68 10.46 19.72
CA GLU A 571 6.93 11.71 19.02
C GLU A 571 6.46 11.64 17.55
N LEU A 572 5.83 12.72 17.11
CA LEU A 572 5.42 12.95 15.73
C LEU A 572 6.26 14.08 15.16
N ASP A 573 7.33 13.74 14.45
CA ASP A 573 8.21 14.73 13.84
C ASP A 573 7.69 15.13 12.46
N LEU A 574 7.31 16.40 12.31
CA LEU A 574 6.85 16.94 11.03
C LEU A 574 7.95 16.95 9.97
N ASN A 575 9.23 16.95 10.35
CA ASN A 575 10.38 16.91 9.44
C ASN A 575 10.24 17.88 8.23
N GLY A 576 9.89 19.14 8.51
CA GLY A 576 9.68 20.18 7.50
C GLY A 576 8.35 20.11 6.72
N ARG A 577 7.48 19.15 7.04
CA ARG A 577 6.15 18.97 6.39
C ARG A 577 5.07 19.80 7.08
N LYS A 578 4.16 20.38 6.28
CA LYS A 578 3.02 21.18 6.77
C LYS A 578 1.84 20.32 7.28
N GLN A 579 1.78 19.06 6.87
CA GLN A 579 0.63 18.18 7.12
C GLN A 579 0.99 17.14 8.18
N ALA A 580 0.21 17.06 9.26
CA ALA A 580 0.46 16.16 10.38
C ALA A 580 0.47 14.67 10.01
N TRP A 581 -0.28 14.28 8.97
CA TRP A 581 -0.30 12.91 8.44
C TRP A 581 1.00 12.52 7.69
N LYS A 582 1.86 13.49 7.36
CA LYS A 582 3.21 13.25 6.81
C LYS A 582 4.29 13.21 7.90
N ALA A 583 3.91 13.33 9.17
CA ALA A 583 4.87 13.28 10.27
C ALA A 583 5.48 11.88 10.40
N VAL A 584 6.78 11.84 10.67
CA VAL A 584 7.51 10.62 11.01
C VAL A 584 7.11 10.19 12.41
N CYS A 585 6.57 8.98 12.54
CA CYS A 585 6.23 8.40 13.84
C CYS A 585 7.49 7.78 14.43
N ARG A 586 8.05 8.38 15.47
CA ARG A 586 9.27 7.89 16.13
C ARG A 586 8.91 6.79 17.12
N LEU A 587 8.99 5.55 16.66
CA LEU A 587 8.72 4.36 17.47
C LEU A 587 10.01 3.57 17.71
N PRO A 588 10.16 2.90 18.86
CA PRO A 588 11.30 2.01 19.07
C PRO A 588 11.22 0.84 18.09
N PHE A 589 12.30 0.53 17.36
CA PHE A 589 12.35 -0.66 16.52
C PHE A 589 12.27 -1.91 17.40
N ILE A 590 11.44 -2.89 17.01
CA ILE A 590 11.28 -4.13 17.78
C ILE A 590 12.52 -5.02 17.56
N GLU A 591 13.09 -5.49 18.68
CA GLU A 591 14.14 -6.52 18.69
C GLU A 591 13.48 -7.89 18.51
N GLU A 592 13.72 -8.51 17.36
CA GLU A 592 13.07 -9.77 16.94
C GLU A 592 13.29 -10.91 17.93
N GLU A 593 14.53 -11.15 18.36
CA GLU A 593 14.84 -12.24 19.28
C GLU A 593 14.12 -12.09 20.63
N ARG A 594 14.06 -10.86 21.16
CA ARG A 594 13.36 -10.57 22.41
C ARG A 594 11.85 -10.78 22.27
N LEU A 595 11.27 -10.32 21.16
CA LEU A 595 9.85 -10.53 20.87
C LEU A 595 9.51 -12.01 20.78
N LEU A 596 10.24 -12.78 19.95
CA LEU A 596 9.95 -14.19 19.72
C LEU A 596 10.17 -15.04 20.98
N THR A 597 11.15 -14.67 21.81
CA THR A 597 11.41 -15.34 23.10
C THR A 597 10.22 -15.21 24.05
N GLU A 598 9.60 -14.03 24.16
CA GLU A 598 8.42 -13.83 25.01
C GLU A 598 7.17 -14.49 24.42
N ILE A 599 6.99 -14.47 23.10
CA ILE A 599 5.88 -15.17 22.42
C ILE A 599 5.94 -16.68 22.67
N ALA A 600 7.14 -17.28 22.58
CA ALA A 600 7.32 -18.72 22.76
C ALA A 600 6.82 -19.22 24.12
N LYS A 601 6.89 -18.38 25.16
CA LYS A 601 6.41 -18.71 26.52
C LYS A 601 4.90 -18.89 26.59
N VAL A 602 4.13 -18.22 25.72
CA VAL A 602 2.66 -18.25 25.72
C VAL A 602 2.07 -19.04 24.54
N GLU A 603 2.85 -19.40 23.52
CA GLU A 603 2.34 -20.08 22.32
C GLU A 603 1.68 -21.44 22.60
N HIS A 604 2.09 -22.13 23.68
CA HIS A 604 1.47 -23.40 24.07
C HIS A 604 -0.02 -23.25 24.46
N THR A 605 -0.47 -22.06 24.86
CA THR A 605 -1.84 -21.79 25.32
C THR A 605 -2.83 -21.53 24.19
N LEU A 606 -2.37 -21.50 22.93
CA LEU A 606 -3.25 -21.29 21.79
C LEU A 606 -4.30 -22.41 21.68
N THR A 607 -5.54 -22.02 21.41
CA THR A 607 -6.59 -22.96 21.01
C THR A 607 -6.29 -23.54 19.62
N ASP A 608 -6.94 -24.64 19.24
CA ASP A 608 -6.76 -25.24 17.90
C ASP A 608 -7.13 -24.29 16.76
N GLU A 609 -8.12 -23.41 16.98
CA GLU A 609 -8.48 -22.36 16.02
C GLU A 609 -7.33 -21.37 15.86
N GLU A 610 -6.78 -20.89 16.98
CA GLU A 610 -5.70 -19.90 16.98
C GLU A 610 -4.42 -20.48 16.38
N ARG A 611 -4.10 -21.75 16.67
CA ARG A 611 -2.97 -22.46 16.04
C ARG A 611 -3.12 -22.52 14.51
N ARG A 612 -4.33 -22.79 14.00
CA ARG A 612 -4.59 -22.77 12.55
C ARG A 612 -4.40 -21.38 11.96
N ARG A 613 -4.92 -20.34 12.62
CA ARG A 613 -4.74 -18.93 12.23
C ARG A 613 -3.28 -18.48 12.26
N ASN A 614 -2.46 -19.09 13.12
CA ASN A 614 -1.02 -18.82 13.23
C ASN A 614 -0.15 -19.69 12.28
N THR A 615 -0.76 -20.45 11.36
CA THR A 615 -0.03 -21.31 10.42
C THR A 615 -0.01 -20.70 9.02
N LEU A 616 1.11 -20.83 8.32
CA LEU A 616 1.23 -20.40 6.92
C LEU A 616 0.43 -21.32 5.99
N GLY A 617 -0.30 -20.71 5.06
CA GLY A 617 -1.15 -21.41 4.10
C GLY A 617 -0.57 -21.46 2.69
N LEU A 618 -1.43 -21.87 1.74
CA LEU A 618 -1.12 -22.00 0.32
C LEU A 618 -2.21 -21.33 -0.52
N ASP A 619 -1.81 -20.91 -1.71
CA ASP A 619 -2.71 -20.37 -2.73
C ASP A 619 -3.80 -21.38 -3.08
N LYS A 620 -4.99 -20.82 -3.33
CA LYS A 620 -6.19 -21.60 -3.63
C LYS A 620 -6.60 -21.46 -5.09
N LEU A 621 -6.55 -22.54 -5.89
CA LEU A 621 -7.08 -22.56 -7.26
C LEU A 621 -8.54 -23.04 -7.32
N PHE A 622 -9.36 -22.33 -8.08
CA PHE A 622 -10.74 -22.67 -8.42
C PHE A 622 -10.93 -22.71 -9.94
N VAL A 623 -11.60 -23.76 -10.41
CA VAL A 623 -12.02 -23.93 -11.81
C VAL A 623 -13.44 -24.49 -11.85
N HIS A 624 -14.24 -24.06 -12.82
CA HIS A 624 -15.56 -24.65 -13.04
C HIS A 624 -15.42 -26.05 -13.66
N LEU A 625 -16.38 -26.95 -13.43
CA LEU A 625 -16.32 -28.33 -13.94
C LEU A 625 -16.28 -28.42 -15.47
N SER A 626 -16.81 -27.42 -16.17
CA SER A 626 -16.74 -27.32 -17.64
C SER A 626 -15.40 -26.81 -18.15
N HIS A 627 -14.52 -26.29 -17.29
CA HIS A 627 -13.23 -25.78 -17.71
C HIS A 627 -12.29 -26.95 -18.05
N PRO A 628 -11.53 -26.92 -19.17
CA PRO A 628 -10.68 -28.05 -19.59
C PRO A 628 -9.65 -28.51 -18.54
N LEU A 629 -9.19 -27.58 -17.68
CA LEU A 629 -8.27 -27.89 -16.58
C LEU A 629 -8.89 -28.81 -15.51
N ALA A 630 -10.21 -28.81 -15.33
CA ALA A 630 -10.87 -29.62 -14.30
C ALA A 630 -10.60 -31.10 -14.52
N ALA A 631 -10.77 -31.62 -15.74
CA ALA A 631 -10.51 -33.02 -16.08
C ALA A 631 -9.03 -33.42 -15.85
N LYS A 632 -8.09 -32.52 -16.20
CA LYS A 632 -6.66 -32.74 -15.96
C LYS A 632 -6.34 -32.81 -14.47
N LEU A 633 -6.94 -31.91 -13.67
CA LEU A 633 -6.75 -31.87 -12.22
C LEU A 633 -7.31 -33.13 -11.53
N PHE A 634 -8.49 -33.61 -11.92
CA PHE A 634 -9.02 -34.88 -11.45
C PHE A 634 -8.07 -36.04 -11.75
N THR A 635 -7.63 -36.14 -13.00
CA THR A 635 -6.71 -37.19 -13.45
C THR A 635 -5.39 -37.13 -12.67
N PHE A 636 -4.85 -35.93 -12.45
CA PHE A 636 -3.64 -35.73 -11.66
C PHE A 636 -3.83 -36.18 -10.21
N PHE A 637 -4.95 -35.82 -9.57
CA PHE A 637 -5.21 -36.21 -8.20
C PHE A 637 -5.34 -37.73 -8.03
N GLU A 638 -6.15 -38.37 -8.88
CA GLU A 638 -6.35 -39.82 -8.83
C GLU A 638 -5.04 -40.59 -9.00
N ARG A 639 -4.15 -40.12 -9.89
CA ARG A 639 -2.83 -40.72 -10.13
C ARG A 639 -1.85 -40.53 -8.97
N ASN A 640 -2.04 -39.51 -8.16
CA ASN A 640 -1.07 -39.10 -7.13
C ASN A 640 -1.70 -39.11 -5.71
N LYS A 641 -2.80 -39.83 -5.49
CA LYS A 641 -3.53 -39.87 -4.22
C LYS A 641 -2.65 -40.23 -3.00
N ASP A 642 -1.62 -41.05 -3.22
CA ASP A 642 -0.70 -41.51 -2.17
C ASP A 642 0.50 -40.55 -1.97
N HIS A 643 0.58 -39.47 -2.74
CA HIS A 643 1.69 -38.53 -2.65
C HIS A 643 1.62 -37.74 -1.33
N PRO A 644 2.72 -37.69 -0.54
CA PRO A 644 2.71 -37.10 0.80
C PRO A 644 2.46 -35.59 0.81
N LYS A 645 2.55 -34.87 -0.33
CA LYS A 645 2.14 -33.46 -0.41
C LYS A 645 0.65 -33.27 -0.77
N LEU A 646 -0.03 -34.31 -1.29
CA LEU A 646 -1.43 -34.25 -1.68
C LEU A 646 -2.41 -34.57 -0.56
N HIS A 647 -1.96 -35.12 0.59
CA HIS A 647 -2.83 -35.27 1.76
C HIS A 647 -3.42 -33.94 2.27
N LYS A 648 -2.77 -32.81 1.97
CA LYS A 648 -3.25 -31.45 2.26
C LYS A 648 -4.21 -30.91 1.19
N ALA A 649 -4.14 -31.43 -0.04
CA ALA A 649 -4.98 -31.00 -1.16
C ALA A 649 -6.33 -31.71 -1.09
N LYS A 650 -7.35 -31.03 -0.56
CA LYS A 650 -8.71 -31.58 -0.49
C LYS A 650 -9.50 -31.27 -1.76
N VAL A 651 -9.66 -32.29 -2.58
CA VAL A 651 -10.47 -32.26 -3.82
C VAL A 651 -11.97 -32.17 -3.54
N LYS A 652 -12.46 -32.27 -2.31
CA LYS A 652 -13.86 -31.99 -1.95
C LYS A 652 -13.92 -31.43 -0.53
N THR A 653 -14.18 -30.13 -0.38
CA THR A 653 -14.38 -29.50 0.94
C THR A 653 -15.74 -28.84 1.00
N LYS A 654 -16.55 -29.19 2.00
CA LYS A 654 -17.80 -28.48 2.28
C LYS A 654 -17.47 -27.13 2.90
N ILE A 655 -17.73 -26.05 2.16
CA ILE A 655 -17.60 -24.69 2.68
C ILE A 655 -18.90 -24.37 3.41
N ASN A 656 -18.81 -24.16 4.72
CA ASN A 656 -19.95 -23.75 5.54
C ASN A 656 -19.66 -22.36 6.13
N PRO A 657 -19.95 -21.28 5.37
CA PRO A 657 -19.69 -19.94 5.85
C PRO A 657 -20.53 -19.66 7.10
N LYS A 658 -19.89 -19.39 8.25
CA LYS A 658 -20.56 -19.00 9.49
C LYS A 658 -20.97 -17.51 9.48
N PHE A 659 -21.60 -17.02 8.41
CA PHE A 659 -22.10 -15.63 8.34
C PHE A 659 -23.52 -15.55 7.76
N ARG A 660 -24.28 -14.49 8.11
CA ARG A 660 -25.72 -14.41 7.79
C ARG A 660 -25.98 -13.66 6.49
N ILE A 661 -26.16 -14.40 5.39
CA ILE A 661 -26.64 -13.81 4.13
C ILE A 661 -28.16 -13.51 4.23
N LYS A 662 -28.63 -12.42 3.60
CA LYS A 662 -30.06 -12.04 3.54
C LYS A 662 -30.92 -13.18 2.96
N ALA A 663 -32.17 -13.28 3.42
CA ALA A 663 -33.06 -14.42 3.15
C ALA A 663 -33.40 -14.66 1.65
N ARG A 664 -33.27 -13.63 0.81
CA ARG A 664 -33.51 -13.71 -0.64
C ARG A 664 -32.44 -14.56 -1.35
N ASP A 665 -31.19 -14.46 -0.91
CA ASP A 665 -30.09 -15.30 -1.39
C ASP A 665 -30.19 -16.72 -0.80
N LYS A 666 -30.64 -16.86 0.46
CA LYS A 666 -30.81 -18.17 1.12
C LYS A 666 -31.76 -19.15 0.40
N ARG A 667 -32.77 -18.66 -0.34
CA ARG A 667 -33.70 -19.53 -1.09
C ARG A 667 -33.10 -20.11 -2.38
N GLN A 668 -32.15 -19.43 -3.02
CA GLN A 668 -31.38 -19.99 -4.13
C GLN A 668 -30.38 -21.09 -3.66
N ILE A 669 -30.06 -21.10 -2.37
CA ILE A 669 -28.92 -21.84 -1.80
C ILE A 669 -29.30 -23.18 -1.15
N ARG A 670 -30.57 -23.39 -0.77
CA ARG A 670 -30.94 -24.53 0.10
C ARG A 670 -30.99 -25.91 -0.60
N ASP A 671 -31.04 -25.95 -1.93
CA ASP A 671 -31.32 -27.19 -2.68
C ASP A 671 -30.10 -27.92 -3.24
N GLN A 672 -28.86 -27.44 -3.06
CA GLN A 672 -27.70 -28.07 -3.72
C GLN A 672 -26.52 -28.25 -2.77
N ALA A 673 -26.31 -29.50 -2.35
CA ALA A 673 -25.04 -29.95 -1.78
C ALA A 673 -23.96 -29.83 -2.87
N LEU A 674 -23.22 -28.72 -2.87
CA LEU A 674 -22.25 -28.39 -3.89
C LEU A 674 -20.97 -29.27 -3.77
N MET A 675 -20.66 -30.04 -4.82
CA MET A 675 -19.44 -30.84 -4.98
C MET A 675 -18.40 -30.05 -5.77
N PHE A 676 -17.20 -29.79 -5.23
CA PHE A 676 -16.12 -29.10 -5.97
C PHE A 676 -14.71 -29.50 -5.58
N CYS A 677 -13.78 -29.28 -6.51
CA CYS A 677 -12.36 -29.59 -6.40
C CYS A 677 -11.52 -28.37 -6.14
N HIS A 678 -10.82 -28.43 -5.00
CA HIS A 678 -9.89 -27.41 -4.57
C HIS A 678 -8.47 -27.98 -4.57
N PHE A 679 -7.53 -27.25 -5.15
CA PHE A 679 -6.12 -27.63 -5.18
C PHE A 679 -5.30 -26.53 -4.50
N SER A 680 -4.55 -26.93 -3.47
CA SER A 680 -3.47 -26.12 -2.94
C SER A 680 -2.28 -26.27 -3.87
N LEU A 681 -1.91 -25.20 -4.57
CA LEU A 681 -0.72 -25.21 -5.40
C LEU A 681 0.48 -24.94 -4.49
N ASN A 682 1.50 -25.80 -4.57
CA ASN A 682 2.82 -25.40 -4.11
C ASN A 682 3.48 -24.63 -5.25
N SER A 683 4.07 -23.49 -4.96
CA SER A 683 5.19 -22.96 -5.73
C SER A 683 6.36 -23.94 -5.56
N VAL A 684 6.49 -24.88 -6.49
CA VAL A 684 7.75 -25.59 -6.73
C VAL A 684 8.06 -25.36 -8.20
N PRO A 685 9.32 -25.03 -8.55
CA PRO A 685 9.75 -24.65 -9.90
C PRO A 685 9.25 -25.57 -11.02
#